data_AF-E6TGN7-F1
#
_entry.id   AF-E6TGN7-F1
#
_cell.length_a   1.000
_cell.length_b   1.000
_cell.length_c   1.000
_cell.angle_alpha   90.00
_cell.angle_beta   90.00
_cell.angle_gamma   90.00
#
_symmetry.space_group_name_H-M   'P 1'
#
loop_
_entity.id
_entity.type
_entity.pdbx_description
1 polymer ?
#
loop_
_entity_poly.entity_id
_entity_poly.type
_entity_poly.pdbx_seq_one_letter_code
_entity_poly.pdbx_strand_id
1 'polypeptide(L)'
;MPSHNDATRGHSERPGSSVAATATGFAEQKFARNASPGAVSEGAAPAEPDPRRAPKRTATTNLKRAGCIGAFAVTLGVGAALAAAPGVALADSTDSDSPQSSTAGNTASDAAGDSASSQGSSARKTRDQGADDSDTAGTKNAASTRAAAASADDGEAASASTTTQRRTLSPRKPTAAVTVSPAVITPPAPGIPTAPTPNSILVATSASFARPTSARSSITSSRDRTANATVSATSTAVANQNVVINAESMTVARPAYGSVFTDPTASGGTALVLTQNTTASKTVALPSFTNIVIRAKGDQYQGAPQMKVSVNGKVVAKVAVAATAWTDYTVPFKGAPGTYTVSIAYTNDRYARGKGDRNLRLDTVTVVSSVVEPAPAPTPPSSTPAPGYFGGADWLWKPISSNPTLAANSSTWVGYLAAADKQRVANLYNYSVALVSASEITSSTPRYDVTLTKAWGSDPFGSTTVPIPLGTKIPPGTDGHVAVLDPTTGQAYGIWQAKYNSSTNAWSGSWGGMTSLNGNGIDTSGSATAAAIARYAGVVTAAEFSAAIAANTGINHALAFSTDLAGPDFVYPAIKSDGQNWAGVATPIPEGYRIQLNPDINVDAIAGMTPGERVIAKTLLTHGAYVVDQGGARMAFAFELLDDATPTSPGAVWKNAGLAWDYYDMKNIPWSQLRVLAPTATPV
;
A
#
# COMPACT_ATOMS: atom_id res chain seq x y z
N MET A 1 -17.71 -61.65 -22.52
CA MET A 1 -17.52 -62.85 -23.39
C MET A 1 -17.91 -62.48 -24.80
N PRO A 2 -17.40 -63.17 -25.85
CA PRO A 2 -16.18 -63.99 -25.94
C PRO A 2 -15.14 -63.29 -26.87
N SER A 3 -13.93 -63.77 -27.17
CA SER A 3 -12.93 -64.63 -26.50
C SER A 3 -11.65 -64.64 -27.37
N HIS A 4 -10.47 -64.91 -26.75
CA HIS A 4 -9.44 -65.89 -27.13
C HIS A 4 -9.21 -66.33 -28.61
N ASN A 5 -8.02 -66.76 -29.08
CA ASN A 5 -6.62 -66.90 -28.61
C ASN A 5 -5.80 -67.32 -29.89
N ASP A 6 -4.52 -67.73 -29.94
CA ASP A 6 -3.38 -67.88 -29.01
C ASP A 6 -2.07 -67.82 -29.84
N ALA A 7 -0.92 -67.62 -29.18
CA ALA A 7 0.38 -68.19 -29.61
C ALA A 7 1.46 -67.96 -28.54
N THR A 8 1.82 -69.03 -27.81
CA THR A 8 2.97 -69.06 -26.88
C THR A 8 4.17 -69.76 -27.58
N ARG A 9 5.40 -69.93 -27.04
CA ARG A 9 5.87 -69.96 -25.65
C ARG A 9 7.42 -69.92 -25.56
N GLY A 10 7.95 -69.43 -24.42
CA GLY A 10 9.07 -70.08 -23.69
C GLY A 10 10.52 -69.66 -24.03
N HIS A 11 11.50 -69.87 -23.13
CA HIS A 11 11.43 -70.34 -21.73
C HIS A 11 12.72 -70.01 -20.93
N SER A 12 12.62 -69.89 -19.59
CA SER A 12 13.71 -69.85 -18.58
C SER A 12 14.69 -68.64 -18.59
N GLU A 13 15.34 -68.26 -17.47
CA GLU A 13 15.39 -68.81 -16.11
C GLU A 13 15.47 -67.73 -14.99
N ARG A 14 15.50 -68.14 -13.71
CA ARG A 14 15.66 -67.37 -12.44
C ARG A 14 16.71 -68.10 -11.55
N PRO A 15 17.09 -67.70 -10.31
CA PRO A 15 16.72 -66.55 -9.45
C PRO A 15 17.94 -65.76 -8.87
N GLY A 16 17.74 -64.85 -7.90
CA GLY A 16 18.82 -64.26 -7.08
C GLY A 16 18.36 -63.21 -6.06
N SER A 17 18.99 -63.16 -4.87
CA SER A 17 18.56 -62.36 -3.70
C SER A 17 19.21 -60.96 -3.55
N SER A 18 18.52 -60.11 -2.79
CA SER A 18 18.90 -58.79 -2.25
C SER A 18 20.28 -58.65 -1.58
N VAL A 19 20.86 -57.43 -1.55
CA VAL A 19 21.21 -56.63 -0.32
C VAL A 19 22.06 -55.35 -0.62
N ALA A 20 21.77 -54.25 0.09
CA ALA A 20 22.62 -53.07 0.41
C ALA A 20 23.13 -52.09 -0.70
N ALA A 21 23.76 -51.00 -0.22
CA ALA A 21 24.27 -49.81 -0.93
C ALA A 21 25.79 -49.98 -1.28
N THR A 22 26.57 -49.04 -1.87
CA THR A 22 26.57 -47.57 -1.71
C THR A 22 27.34 -46.82 -2.82
N ALA A 23 26.94 -45.57 -3.08
CA ALA A 23 27.67 -44.42 -3.66
C ALA A 23 28.78 -44.60 -4.72
N THR A 24 28.44 -44.22 -5.96
CA THR A 24 29.23 -43.36 -6.88
C THR A 24 28.23 -42.43 -7.62
N GLY A 25 28.61 -41.32 -8.29
CA GLY A 25 29.91 -40.68 -8.54
C GLY A 25 29.73 -39.27 -9.14
N PHE A 26 30.78 -38.69 -9.74
CA PHE A 26 30.75 -37.35 -10.39
C PHE A 26 30.67 -37.42 -11.92
N ALA A 27 29.90 -36.52 -12.54
CA ALA A 27 30.29 -35.77 -13.76
C ALA A 27 29.28 -34.65 -14.08
N GLU A 28 29.77 -33.46 -14.45
CA GLU A 28 28.95 -32.38 -15.03
C GLU A 28 28.79 -32.55 -16.56
N GLN A 29 27.72 -32.01 -17.14
CA GLN A 29 27.71 -31.63 -18.56
C GLN A 29 27.06 -30.25 -18.77
N LYS A 30 27.84 -29.34 -19.35
CA LYS A 30 27.35 -28.12 -20.02
C LYS A 30 27.34 -28.39 -21.51
N PHE A 31 26.29 -27.95 -22.22
CA PHE A 31 26.28 -27.93 -23.68
C PHE A 31 26.21 -26.49 -24.23
N ALA A 32 26.85 -26.28 -25.37
CA ALA A 32 27.14 -24.96 -25.92
C ALA A 32 26.07 -24.45 -26.91
N ARG A 33 26.20 -23.17 -27.31
CA ARG A 33 25.35 -22.53 -28.32
C ARG A 33 25.88 -22.81 -29.73
N ASN A 34 24.99 -23.03 -30.69
CA ASN A 34 25.32 -23.09 -32.12
C ASN A 34 25.26 -21.70 -32.77
N ALA A 35 26.15 -21.46 -33.73
CA ALA A 35 26.09 -20.39 -34.73
C ALA A 35 26.80 -20.86 -36.01
N SER A 36 26.37 -20.38 -37.20
CA SER A 36 26.89 -20.80 -38.52
C SER A 36 27.65 -19.67 -39.25
N PRO A 37 28.49 -19.96 -40.28
CA PRO A 37 29.66 -19.13 -40.60
C PRO A 37 29.72 -18.53 -42.03
N GLY A 38 30.68 -17.62 -42.23
CA GLY A 38 31.17 -17.03 -43.51
C GLY A 38 31.67 -15.59 -43.26
N ALA A 39 32.98 -15.26 -43.17
CA ALA A 39 34.07 -15.29 -44.18
C ALA A 39 33.96 -14.15 -45.23
N VAL A 40 35.02 -13.44 -45.65
CA VAL A 40 36.49 -13.63 -45.45
C VAL A 40 37.11 -12.43 -44.66
N SER A 41 38.32 -11.84 -44.80
CA SER A 41 39.46 -11.88 -45.76
C SER A 41 40.80 -11.43 -45.10
N GLU A 42 41.87 -11.36 -45.92
CA GLU A 42 43.27 -10.93 -45.70
C GLU A 42 43.48 -9.48 -45.17
N GLY A 43 44.62 -9.09 -44.58
CA GLY A 43 45.85 -9.83 -44.22
C GLY A 43 47.03 -8.96 -43.75
N ALA A 44 48.17 -9.61 -43.42
CA ALA A 44 49.51 -9.07 -43.09
C ALA A 44 49.79 -8.38 -41.72
N ALA A 45 51.02 -8.57 -41.23
CA ALA A 45 51.69 -8.06 -40.00
C ALA A 45 53.24 -8.11 -40.23
N PRO A 46 54.19 -7.98 -39.27
CA PRO A 46 54.17 -7.59 -37.84
C PRO A 46 55.32 -6.60 -37.42
N ALA A 47 55.48 -6.28 -36.11
CA ALA A 47 56.77 -5.88 -35.47
C ALA A 47 56.75 -5.84 -33.90
N GLU A 48 57.74 -6.45 -33.23
CA GLU A 48 58.15 -6.37 -31.78
C GLU A 48 59.61 -6.94 -31.64
N PRO A 49 60.36 -6.91 -30.49
CA PRO A 49 60.14 -6.39 -29.12
C PRO A 49 60.97 -5.10 -28.80
N ASP A 50 61.89 -4.85 -27.83
CA ASP A 50 62.79 -5.54 -26.84
C ASP A 50 62.76 -4.83 -25.44
N PRO A 51 63.13 -5.46 -24.29
CA PRO A 51 62.77 -4.96 -22.95
C PRO A 51 63.97 -4.50 -22.08
N ARG A 52 63.72 -4.06 -20.82
CA ARG A 52 64.58 -4.41 -19.64
C ARG A 52 64.06 -4.01 -18.24
N ARG A 53 64.20 -4.97 -17.32
CA ARG A 53 64.54 -4.88 -15.86
C ARG A 53 63.53 -4.48 -14.76
N ALA A 54 63.50 -5.33 -13.74
CA ALA A 54 63.25 -5.09 -12.29
C ALA A 54 64.41 -5.80 -11.50
N PRO A 55 64.37 -6.13 -10.18
CA PRO A 55 63.52 -5.74 -9.03
C PRO A 55 64.31 -5.44 -7.70
N LYS A 56 63.60 -5.16 -6.57
CA LYS A 56 63.91 -5.39 -5.11
C LYS A 56 62.88 -4.59 -4.26
N ARG A 57 62.25 -4.97 -3.12
CA ARG A 57 62.54 -5.77 -1.88
C ARG A 57 63.57 -5.10 -0.92
N THR A 58 63.37 -5.00 0.42
CA THR A 58 62.46 -5.73 1.36
C THR A 58 62.23 -4.99 2.72
N ALA A 59 61.08 -5.22 3.38
CA ALA A 59 60.79 -5.25 4.86
C ALA A 59 61.17 -4.07 5.81
N THR A 60 60.49 -3.74 6.93
CA THR A 60 59.11 -3.86 7.53
C THR A 60 59.01 -2.76 8.66
N THR A 61 58.26 -2.69 9.79
CA THR A 61 57.33 -3.53 10.60
C THR A 61 56.61 -2.67 11.69
N ASN A 62 55.45 -3.09 12.23
CA ASN A 62 54.87 -2.76 13.58
C ASN A 62 54.46 -1.29 13.93
N LEU A 63 53.36 -0.97 14.66
CA LEU A 63 52.19 -1.72 15.20
C LEU A 63 51.05 -0.76 15.72
N LYS A 64 49.75 -1.20 15.71
CA LYS A 64 48.56 -0.67 16.47
C LYS A 64 48.07 0.78 16.15
N ARG A 65 46.78 1.17 16.17
CA ARG A 65 45.41 0.55 16.30
C ARG A 65 44.53 1.16 15.17
N ALA A 66 43.50 0.56 14.54
CA ALA A 66 42.30 -0.19 14.97
C ALA A 66 41.29 0.64 15.79
N GLY A 67 39.99 0.76 15.45
CA GLY A 67 39.20 0.21 14.33
C GLY A 67 37.84 0.95 14.20
N CYS A 68 36.81 0.50 13.49
CA CYS A 68 36.57 -0.79 12.80
C CYS A 68 35.77 -0.62 11.50
N ILE A 69 35.95 -1.55 10.56
CA ILE A 69 35.11 -1.77 9.37
C ILE A 69 34.58 -3.21 9.46
N GLY A 70 33.37 -3.50 8.98
CA GLY A 70 32.82 -4.86 8.99
C GLY A 70 31.86 -5.14 7.83
N ALA A 71 32.28 -5.95 6.87
CA ALA A 71 31.44 -6.49 5.81
C ALA A 71 31.87 -7.92 5.44
N PHE A 72 30.88 -8.80 5.27
CA PHE A 72 30.89 -10.13 4.63
C PHE A 72 32.03 -11.14 4.89
N ALA A 73 31.62 -12.33 5.37
CA ALA A 73 32.18 -13.61 4.92
C ALA A 73 31.07 -14.70 4.96
N VAL A 74 31.09 -15.64 4.01
CA VAL A 74 30.18 -16.79 3.94
C VAL A 74 30.99 -18.06 3.70
N THR A 75 30.78 -19.11 4.49
CA THR A 75 31.37 -20.43 4.24
C THR A 75 30.48 -21.56 4.75
N LEU A 76 30.45 -22.68 4.01
CA LEU A 76 29.79 -23.92 4.39
C LEU A 76 30.62 -24.72 5.40
N GLY A 77 29.95 -25.49 6.26
CA GLY A 77 30.58 -26.48 7.14
C GLY A 77 29.58 -27.55 7.59
N VAL A 78 29.79 -28.79 7.16
CA VAL A 78 29.06 -29.97 7.64
C VAL A 78 29.94 -30.70 8.65
N GLY A 79 29.39 -31.01 9.83
CA GLY A 79 30.09 -31.80 10.84
C GLY A 79 29.19 -32.11 12.03
N ALA A 80 29.01 -33.40 12.34
CA ALA A 80 28.27 -33.87 13.50
C ALA A 80 29.15 -34.83 14.31
N ALA A 81 29.29 -34.58 15.61
CA ALA A 81 29.88 -35.52 16.56
C ALA A 81 29.42 -35.23 18.00
N LEU A 82 29.47 -36.29 18.79
CA LEU A 82 28.87 -36.56 20.10
C LEU A 82 29.13 -35.56 21.24
N ALA A 83 28.25 -35.63 22.24
CA ALA A 83 28.36 -34.95 23.53
C ALA A 83 29.45 -35.53 24.46
N ALA A 84 29.96 -34.68 25.35
CA ALA A 84 30.41 -35.08 26.68
C ALA A 84 30.35 -33.90 27.69
N ALA A 85 29.76 -34.16 28.85
CA ALA A 85 29.88 -33.45 30.12
C ALA A 85 30.01 -34.56 31.21
N PRO A 86 30.40 -34.31 32.49
CA PRO A 86 30.41 -33.03 33.22
C PRO A 86 31.66 -32.79 34.09
N GLY A 87 31.58 -31.84 35.04
CA GLY A 87 32.62 -31.48 36.04
C GLY A 87 33.00 -30.00 35.91
N VAL A 88 32.51 -29.03 36.70
CA VAL A 88 32.24 -28.92 38.15
C VAL A 88 33.51 -28.92 39.01
N ALA A 89 34.03 -27.72 39.31
CA ALA A 89 34.65 -27.38 40.61
C ALA A 89 34.81 -25.85 40.79
N LEU A 90 34.34 -25.36 41.94
CA LEU A 90 34.89 -24.27 42.78
C LEU A 90 35.43 -22.97 42.14
N ALA A 91 34.74 -21.87 42.46
CA ALA A 91 35.36 -20.58 42.75
C ALA A 91 34.66 -19.96 43.97
N ASP A 92 35.39 -19.79 45.08
CA ASP A 92 34.95 -19.02 46.25
C ASP A 92 36.19 -18.45 46.98
N SER A 93 36.27 -17.12 47.05
CA SER A 93 37.21 -16.31 47.86
C SER A 93 36.86 -14.82 47.70
N THR A 94 35.87 -14.37 48.48
CA THR A 94 35.82 -13.07 49.21
C THR A 94 36.78 -11.91 48.83
N ASP A 95 36.16 -10.72 48.70
CA ASP A 95 36.59 -9.40 49.21
C ASP A 95 37.92 -8.74 48.76
N SER A 96 37.81 -7.49 48.30
CA SER A 96 38.40 -6.32 49.02
C SER A 96 37.91 -4.96 48.49
N ASP A 97 37.68 -4.07 49.45
CA ASP A 97 37.17 -2.69 49.45
C ASP A 97 37.53 -1.67 48.34
N SER A 98 36.67 -0.64 48.25
CA SER A 98 37.01 0.71 47.75
C SER A 98 37.53 1.60 48.91
N PRO A 99 38.26 2.71 48.66
CA PRO A 99 37.55 3.99 48.75
C PRO A 99 38.08 5.18 47.91
N GLN A 100 37.12 6.05 47.55
CA GLN A 100 37.14 7.53 47.52
C GLN A 100 38.37 8.36 47.05
N SER A 101 38.09 9.16 46.01
CA SER A 101 38.27 10.63 45.93
C SER A 101 39.63 11.28 45.61
N SER A 102 39.55 12.34 44.80
CA SER A 102 40.18 13.66 45.03
C SER A 102 39.61 14.70 44.07
N THR A 103 39.71 16.00 44.40
CA THR A 103 39.18 17.15 43.65
C THR A 103 40.17 18.33 43.67
N ALA A 104 39.90 19.35 42.85
CA ALA A 104 40.69 20.57 42.60
C ALA A 104 41.99 20.37 41.77
N GLY A 105 42.49 21.38 41.04
CA GLY A 105 41.91 22.70 40.74
C GLY A 105 42.97 23.75 40.36
N ASN A 106 42.54 24.86 39.72
CA ASN A 106 43.33 26.06 39.35
C ASN A 106 44.49 25.82 38.33
N THR A 107 45.04 26.82 37.61
CA THR A 107 44.77 28.28 37.49
C THR A 107 45.10 28.77 36.07
N ALA A 108 44.72 29.99 35.69
CA ALA A 108 45.17 30.68 34.48
C ALA A 108 46.34 31.67 34.74
N SER A 109 47.05 32.09 33.69
CA SER A 109 48.01 33.21 33.72
C SER A 109 48.27 33.79 32.31
N ASP A 110 48.28 35.11 32.17
CA ASP A 110 48.48 35.85 30.92
C ASP A 110 49.96 36.05 30.53
N ALA A 111 50.22 36.37 29.25
CA ALA A 111 51.22 37.37 28.82
C ALA A 111 51.08 37.70 27.31
N ALA A 112 51.52 38.88 26.88
CA ALA A 112 51.41 39.38 25.50
C ALA A 112 52.77 39.51 24.77
N GLY A 113 52.73 39.67 23.45
CA GLY A 113 53.88 39.97 22.56
C GLY A 113 53.38 40.48 21.20
N ASP A 114 54.14 41.37 20.53
CA ASP A 114 53.57 42.33 19.56
C ASP A 114 54.39 42.52 18.25
N SER A 115 53.70 43.03 17.23
CA SER A 115 54.18 43.86 16.10
C SER A 115 54.77 43.27 14.79
N ALA A 116 54.38 43.94 13.69
CA ALA A 116 55.08 44.17 12.41
C ALA A 116 55.23 43.04 11.33
N SER A 117 55.21 43.31 10.01
CA SER A 117 54.72 44.48 9.21
C SER A 117 54.69 44.19 7.67
N SER A 118 54.33 45.21 6.86
CA SER A 118 54.18 45.27 5.36
C SER A 118 52.99 44.50 4.77
N GLN A 119 52.09 45.03 3.93
CA GLN A 119 51.98 46.16 2.95
C GLN A 119 52.44 45.93 1.50
N GLY A 120 51.50 46.17 0.58
CA GLY A 120 51.67 46.47 -0.85
C GLY A 120 50.42 47.20 -1.35
N SER A 121 50.53 48.22 -2.21
CA SER A 121 49.40 49.15 -2.49
C SER A 121 49.35 49.67 -3.93
N SER A 122 48.13 49.92 -4.46
CA SER A 122 47.75 50.94 -5.46
C SER A 122 46.21 50.91 -5.62
N ALA A 123 45.39 51.97 -5.51
CA ALA A 123 45.36 53.31 -6.14
C ALA A 123 44.63 53.32 -7.53
N ARG A 124 43.78 54.30 -7.94
CA ARG A 124 43.18 55.51 -7.29
C ARG A 124 42.20 56.26 -8.26
N LYS A 125 41.12 56.90 -7.75
CA LYS A 125 40.26 57.96 -8.40
C LYS A 125 39.36 57.51 -9.61
N THR A 126 38.32 58.24 -10.11
CA THR A 126 37.72 59.58 -9.80
C THR A 126 36.16 59.59 -9.95
N ARG A 127 35.51 60.77 -9.79
CA ARG A 127 34.06 61.06 -9.92
C ARG A 127 33.66 61.51 -11.34
N ASP A 128 32.39 61.38 -11.72
CA ASP A 128 31.35 62.45 -11.85
C ASP A 128 30.00 61.79 -12.25
N GLN A 129 28.81 62.19 -11.77
CA GLN A 129 27.98 63.40 -11.98
C GLN A 129 27.37 63.57 -13.40
N GLY A 130 26.04 63.73 -13.43
CA GLY A 130 25.19 63.92 -14.61
C GLY A 130 23.72 63.60 -14.26
N ALA A 131 22.77 64.45 -14.63
CA ALA A 131 21.36 64.37 -14.21
C ALA A 131 20.39 64.93 -15.29
N ASP A 132 19.10 64.98 -14.93
CA ASP A 132 18.00 65.80 -15.48
C ASP A 132 17.29 65.35 -16.80
N ASP A 133 16.03 64.90 -16.59
CA ASP A 133 14.76 65.44 -17.13
C ASP A 133 14.25 65.33 -18.59
N SER A 134 12.91 65.38 -18.65
CA SER A 134 12.01 65.95 -19.69
C SER A 134 11.32 65.06 -20.76
N ASP A 135 10.19 64.44 -20.35
CA ASP A 135 8.80 64.82 -20.70
C ASP A 135 8.21 64.81 -22.15
N THR A 136 6.87 64.74 -22.21
CA THR A 136 5.89 65.07 -23.29
C THR A 136 5.52 64.08 -24.42
N ALA A 137 4.23 63.69 -24.40
CA ALA A 137 3.19 63.62 -25.47
C ALA A 137 3.52 63.24 -26.95
N GLY A 138 2.59 62.66 -27.73
CA GLY A 138 1.22 62.19 -27.44
C GLY A 138 0.28 62.16 -28.68
N THR A 139 -0.96 61.68 -28.49
CA THR A 139 -2.08 61.58 -29.49
C THR A 139 -1.94 60.45 -30.55
N LYS A 140 -2.99 59.94 -31.23
CA LYS A 140 -4.35 60.48 -31.50
C LYS A 140 -5.39 59.39 -31.91
N ASN A 141 -6.61 59.47 -31.36
CA ASN A 141 -7.94 59.16 -31.97
C ASN A 141 -8.32 57.74 -32.50
N ALA A 142 -9.61 57.31 -32.53
CA ALA A 142 -10.85 57.82 -31.88
C ALA A 142 -12.08 56.86 -32.00
N ALA A 143 -13.03 56.99 -31.05
CA ALA A 143 -14.51 56.74 -31.11
C ALA A 143 -15.01 55.29 -31.44
N SER A 144 -16.26 54.84 -31.16
CA SER A 144 -17.56 55.41 -30.72
C SER A 144 -18.53 54.25 -30.27
N THR A 145 -19.70 54.34 -29.60
CA THR A 145 -20.54 55.40 -28.96
C THR A 145 -21.54 54.82 -27.90
N ARG A 146 -22.28 55.72 -27.22
CA ARG A 146 -23.64 55.67 -26.58
C ARG A 146 -24.72 54.72 -27.21
N ALA A 147 -25.91 54.44 -26.62
CA ALA A 147 -26.69 54.82 -25.38
C ALA A 147 -27.77 53.71 -25.13
N ALA A 148 -28.43 53.44 -23.98
CA ALA A 148 -28.94 54.16 -22.79
C ALA A 148 -30.47 54.50 -22.80
N ALA A 149 -31.28 53.76 -22.03
CA ALA A 149 -32.66 54.01 -21.51
C ALA A 149 -33.08 52.78 -20.63
N ALA A 150 -33.44 52.86 -19.34
CA ALA A 150 -34.66 53.38 -18.68
C ALA A 150 -35.89 52.43 -18.81
N SER A 151 -36.74 52.17 -17.80
CA SER A 151 -36.77 52.43 -16.32
C SER A 151 -37.89 51.52 -15.71
N ALA A 152 -38.31 51.50 -14.42
CA ALA A 152 -38.08 52.29 -13.20
C ALA A 152 -38.40 51.42 -11.92
N ASP A 153 -38.26 52.03 -10.72
CA ASP A 153 -38.92 51.84 -9.39
C ASP A 153 -39.21 50.42 -8.82
N ASP A 154 -38.97 50.11 -7.54
CA ASP A 154 -38.71 50.91 -6.31
C ASP A 154 -37.20 50.97 -5.90
N GLY A 155 -36.72 51.59 -4.80
CA GLY A 155 -37.40 52.28 -3.68
C GLY A 155 -36.43 52.73 -2.55
N GLU A 156 -36.97 53.15 -1.39
CA GLU A 156 -36.24 53.70 -0.22
C GLU A 156 -35.72 52.62 0.77
N ALA A 157 -34.55 52.67 1.44
CA ALA A 157 -33.79 53.70 2.20
C ALA A 157 -34.16 53.75 3.72
N ALA A 158 -33.29 54.09 4.69
CA ALA A 158 -31.93 54.69 4.65
C ALA A 158 -31.00 54.32 5.85
N SER A 159 -29.70 54.63 5.71
CA SER A 159 -28.63 55.08 6.67
C SER A 159 -28.59 54.63 8.17
N ALA A 160 -27.48 54.27 8.86
CA ALA A 160 -26.05 54.67 8.86
C ALA A 160 -25.74 56.04 9.56
N SER A 161 -24.64 56.30 10.31
CA SER A 161 -23.37 55.57 10.59
C SER A 161 -22.61 56.07 11.86
N THR A 162 -21.38 55.57 12.13
CA THR A 162 -20.33 56.04 13.11
C THR A 162 -20.61 55.89 14.62
N THR A 163 -19.65 55.75 15.58
CA THR A 163 -18.33 56.41 15.75
C THR A 163 -17.28 55.59 16.55
N THR A 164 -15.99 55.90 16.34
CA THR A 164 -14.75 55.43 17.00
C THR A 164 -14.62 55.65 18.53
N GLN A 165 -13.95 54.74 19.25
CA GLN A 165 -12.93 55.12 20.27
C GLN A 165 -11.92 54.00 20.62
N ARG A 166 -10.80 54.37 21.27
CA ARG A 166 -9.59 53.54 21.50
C ARG A 166 -8.87 53.96 22.80
N ARG A 167 -8.73 53.08 23.81
CA ARG A 167 -7.49 52.90 24.63
C ARG A 167 -7.54 51.82 25.71
N THR A 168 -6.53 50.94 25.66
CA THR A 168 -5.75 50.29 26.74
C THR A 168 -6.01 50.67 28.22
N LEU A 169 -6.04 49.68 29.13
CA LEU A 169 -4.98 49.38 30.13
C LEU A 169 -5.33 48.16 31.04
N SER A 170 -4.31 47.52 31.60
CA SER A 170 -4.37 46.45 32.65
C SER A 170 -3.76 46.99 33.97
N PRO A 171 -3.49 46.20 35.05
CA PRO A 171 -4.02 44.90 35.51
C PRO A 171 -4.42 44.91 37.02
N ARG A 172 -5.02 43.81 37.57
CA ARG A 172 -4.66 43.24 38.90
C ARG A 172 -5.43 41.98 39.32
N LYS A 173 -4.80 41.20 40.23
CA LYS A 173 -5.38 40.19 41.13
C LYS A 173 -5.20 40.68 42.59
N PRO A 174 -6.05 40.27 43.54
CA PRO A 174 -5.50 39.64 44.75
C PRO A 174 -6.27 38.37 45.18
N THR A 175 -5.86 37.76 46.29
CA THR A 175 -6.29 36.43 46.77
C THR A 175 -6.98 36.53 48.14
N ALA A 176 -7.90 35.62 48.44
CA ALA A 176 -8.31 35.25 49.80
C ALA A 176 -8.58 33.73 49.85
N ALA A 177 -8.43 33.10 51.03
CA ALA A 177 -8.55 31.65 51.22
C ALA A 177 -9.05 31.31 52.64
N VAL A 178 -9.67 30.13 52.81
CA VAL A 178 -10.11 29.59 54.11
C VAL A 178 -9.88 28.06 54.12
N THR A 179 -9.34 27.53 55.21
CA THR A 179 -9.05 26.10 55.48
C THR A 179 -10.32 25.37 55.98
N VAL A 180 -10.45 24.03 56.10
CA VAL A 180 -9.84 23.09 57.07
C VAL A 180 -10.23 21.64 56.67
N SER A 181 -9.40 20.65 57.02
CA SER A 181 -9.67 19.19 57.02
C SER A 181 -9.33 18.60 58.42
N PRO A 182 -9.60 17.33 58.81
CA PRO A 182 -10.11 16.17 58.04
C PRO A 182 -11.22 15.33 58.76
N ALA A 183 -11.63 14.20 58.15
CA ALA A 183 -12.27 13.06 58.84
C ALA A 183 -12.03 11.73 58.08
N VAL A 184 -12.10 10.59 58.79
CA VAL A 184 -11.93 9.21 58.27
C VAL A 184 -13.17 8.37 58.63
N ILE A 185 -13.62 7.47 57.75
CA ILE A 185 -14.53 6.34 58.06
C ILE A 185 -14.38 5.22 57.00
N THR A 186 -14.53 3.97 57.43
CA THR A 186 -14.42 2.72 56.63
C THR A 186 -15.78 2.19 56.10
N PRO A 187 -15.79 1.27 55.12
CA PRO A 187 -17.02 0.76 54.49
C PRO A 187 -17.64 -0.47 55.19
N PRO A 188 -18.95 -0.74 55.00
CA PRO A 188 -19.63 -1.95 55.48
C PRO A 188 -19.79 -3.05 54.42
N ALA A 189 -20.03 -4.30 54.86
CA ALA A 189 -20.46 -5.43 54.05
C ALA A 189 -21.52 -6.27 54.78
N PRO A 190 -22.47 -6.88 54.04
CA PRO A 190 -22.81 -8.30 54.21
C PRO A 190 -23.08 -8.99 52.84
N GLY A 191 -23.27 -10.31 52.69
CA GLY A 191 -23.31 -11.45 53.63
C GLY A 191 -23.55 -12.76 52.86
N ILE A 192 -23.33 -13.94 53.48
CA ILE A 192 -23.30 -15.27 52.82
C ILE A 192 -24.61 -16.05 53.01
N PRO A 193 -24.97 -16.96 52.09
CA PRO A 193 -25.53 -18.26 52.50
C PRO A 193 -24.81 -19.49 51.87
N THR A 194 -25.04 -20.65 52.49
CA THR A 194 -24.22 -21.88 52.43
C THR A 194 -24.55 -22.88 51.30
N ALA A 195 -23.63 -23.84 51.08
CA ALA A 195 -23.76 -24.98 50.15
C ALA A 195 -24.74 -26.08 50.63
N PRO A 196 -24.98 -27.13 49.81
CA PRO A 196 -24.31 -28.41 50.10
C PRO A 196 -23.73 -29.15 48.87
N THR A 197 -22.92 -30.19 49.12
CA THR A 197 -22.45 -31.17 48.12
C THR A 197 -23.36 -32.41 48.04
N PRO A 198 -23.16 -33.32 47.06
CA PRO A 198 -22.42 -34.54 47.40
C PRO A 198 -21.48 -35.08 46.30
N ASN A 199 -20.68 -36.08 46.69
CA ASN A 199 -19.64 -36.77 45.91
C ASN A 199 -20.12 -37.46 44.62
N SER A 200 -19.18 -37.66 43.67
CA SER A 200 -18.85 -39.02 43.18
C SER A 200 -17.46 -39.05 42.51
N ILE A 201 -16.81 -40.22 42.58
CA ILE A 201 -15.49 -40.51 42.01
C ILE A 201 -15.65 -41.59 40.94
N LEU A 202 -14.96 -41.48 39.80
CA LEU A 202 -14.22 -42.56 39.10
C LEU A 202 -13.49 -41.90 37.90
N VAL A 203 -12.15 -41.90 37.86
CA VAL A 203 -11.27 -42.92 37.23
C VAL A 203 -11.30 -42.89 35.70
N ALA A 204 -10.12 -42.73 35.11
CA ALA A 204 -9.90 -42.73 33.66
C ALA A 204 -9.67 -44.13 33.09
N THR A 205 -10.00 -44.32 31.81
CA THR A 205 -9.44 -45.38 30.96
C THR A 205 -9.08 -44.84 29.59
N SER A 206 -7.85 -45.10 29.16
CA SER A 206 -7.38 -44.83 27.79
C SER A 206 -7.81 -45.98 26.88
N ALA A 207 -8.27 -45.67 25.66
CA ALA A 207 -8.45 -46.66 24.60
C ALA A 207 -8.02 -46.07 23.24
N SER A 208 -7.21 -46.83 22.51
CA SER A 208 -6.55 -46.40 21.27
C SER A 208 -7.14 -47.12 20.04
N PHE A 209 -6.75 -46.67 18.84
CA PHE A 209 -6.98 -47.27 17.51
C PHE A 209 -8.42 -47.25 16.97
N ALA A 210 -8.60 -46.63 15.79
CA ALA A 210 -8.60 -47.36 14.50
C ALA A 210 -9.15 -46.49 13.35
N ARG A 211 -8.64 -46.72 12.12
CA ARG A 211 -9.13 -46.12 10.86
C ARG A 211 -9.64 -47.24 9.94
N PRO A 212 -10.84 -47.09 9.38
CA PRO A 212 -11.10 -47.39 7.97
C PRO A 212 -11.81 -46.20 7.28
N THR A 213 -11.25 -45.55 6.26
CA THR A 213 -11.31 -45.93 4.83
C THR A 213 -12.72 -46.19 4.26
N SER A 214 -13.20 -45.19 3.51
CA SER A 214 -13.89 -45.33 2.21
C SER A 214 -15.21 -46.12 2.12
N ALA A 215 -16.33 -45.38 2.02
CA ALA A 215 -17.49 -45.81 1.23
C ALA A 215 -18.08 -44.61 0.46
N ARG A 216 -18.41 -44.81 -0.82
CA ARG A 216 -19.05 -43.83 -1.71
C ARG A 216 -20.42 -44.36 -2.10
N SER A 217 -21.49 -43.64 -1.77
CA SER A 217 -22.77 -43.73 -2.50
C SER A 217 -23.66 -42.52 -2.23
N SER A 218 -24.44 -42.17 -3.24
CA SER A 218 -25.50 -41.14 -3.22
C SER A 218 -26.85 -41.74 -2.85
N ILE A 219 -27.75 -40.97 -2.25
CA ILE A 219 -29.06 -40.62 -2.85
C ILE A 219 -29.85 -39.59 -2.01
N THR A 220 -30.54 -38.73 -2.76
CA THR A 220 -31.67 -37.84 -2.45
C THR A 220 -32.55 -38.18 -1.24
N SER A 221 -32.97 -37.16 -0.47
CA SER A 221 -34.40 -36.95 -0.10
C SER A 221 -34.74 -35.61 0.58
N SER A 222 -36.00 -35.19 0.34
CA SER A 222 -36.92 -34.32 1.12
C SER A 222 -36.43 -33.32 2.18
N ARG A 223 -37.03 -32.13 2.15
CA ARG A 223 -37.18 -31.23 3.31
C ARG A 223 -38.08 -31.85 4.38
N ASP A 224 -37.80 -31.59 5.66
CA ASP A 224 -38.78 -30.89 6.50
C ASP A 224 -38.08 -30.05 7.60
N ARG A 225 -38.84 -29.24 8.35
CA ARG A 225 -38.36 -28.23 9.31
C ARG A 225 -38.34 -28.71 10.76
N THR A 226 -37.25 -28.38 11.46
CA THR A 226 -37.32 -27.65 12.74
C THR A 226 -36.23 -26.59 12.76
N ALA A 227 -36.43 -25.50 13.52
CA ALA A 227 -35.54 -24.35 13.52
C ALA A 227 -34.58 -24.37 14.71
N ASN A 228 -33.36 -23.87 14.50
CA ASN A 228 -32.58 -23.22 15.54
C ASN A 228 -31.90 -21.97 14.94
N ALA A 229 -31.81 -20.89 15.69
CA ALA A 229 -31.49 -19.58 15.13
C ALA A 229 -29.99 -19.26 15.16
N THR A 230 -29.39 -19.10 13.98
CA THR A 230 -28.07 -18.47 13.80
C THR A 230 -28.21 -17.12 13.13
N VAL A 231 -27.62 -16.09 13.74
CA VAL A 231 -27.60 -14.73 13.17
C VAL A 231 -26.50 -14.64 12.11
N SER A 232 -26.82 -15.07 10.89
CA SER A 232 -25.96 -14.82 9.73
C SER A 232 -26.03 -13.34 9.36
N ALA A 233 -24.94 -12.61 9.60
CA ALA A 233 -24.76 -11.25 9.10
C ALA A 233 -24.64 -11.28 7.58
N THR A 234 -25.75 -11.08 6.86
CA THR A 234 -25.79 -11.09 5.39
C THR A 234 -25.06 -9.86 4.84
N SER A 235 -23.78 -10.02 4.54
CA SER A 235 -22.98 -9.04 3.78
C SER A 235 -23.64 -8.83 2.41
N THR A 236 -24.46 -7.78 2.32
CA THR A 236 -25.22 -7.45 1.12
C THR A 236 -24.31 -6.59 0.25
N ALA A 237 -23.62 -7.23 -0.69
CA ALA A 237 -22.73 -6.54 -1.63
C ALA A 237 -23.46 -5.38 -2.31
N VAL A 238 -22.89 -4.18 -2.24
CA VAL A 238 -23.49 -2.98 -2.84
C VAL A 238 -23.39 -3.11 -4.36
N ALA A 239 -24.52 -3.42 -5.00
CA ALA A 239 -24.59 -3.58 -6.44
C ALA A 239 -24.35 -2.25 -7.18
N ASN A 240 -23.92 -2.34 -8.45
CA ASN A 240 -23.84 -1.19 -9.35
C ASN A 240 -25.22 -0.52 -9.48
N GLN A 241 -25.38 0.68 -8.93
CA GLN A 241 -26.66 1.42 -8.90
C GLN A 241 -27.05 2.07 -10.24
N ASN A 242 -26.36 1.76 -11.33
CA ASN A 242 -26.71 2.23 -12.67
C ASN A 242 -27.91 1.44 -13.20
N VAL A 243 -29.02 2.14 -13.46
CA VAL A 243 -30.24 1.49 -13.97
C VAL A 243 -30.09 1.28 -15.47
N VAL A 244 -29.75 0.05 -15.86
CA VAL A 244 -29.72 -0.38 -17.25
C VAL A 244 -31.14 -0.76 -17.70
N ILE A 245 -31.60 -0.14 -18.78
CA ILE A 245 -32.85 -0.45 -19.46
C ILE A 245 -32.50 -1.03 -20.83
N ASN A 246 -32.69 -2.34 -21.03
CA ASN A 246 -32.60 -2.90 -22.38
C ASN A 246 -33.72 -2.33 -23.25
N ALA A 247 -33.43 -1.98 -24.50
CA ALA A 247 -34.36 -1.26 -25.36
C ALA A 247 -35.58 -2.09 -25.77
N GLU A 248 -35.44 -3.41 -25.91
CA GLU A 248 -36.55 -4.35 -26.17
C GLU A 248 -37.57 -4.40 -25.02
N SER A 249 -37.22 -3.89 -23.84
CA SER A 249 -38.12 -3.78 -22.69
C SER A 249 -38.87 -2.43 -22.60
N MET A 250 -38.79 -1.60 -23.65
CA MET A 250 -39.46 -0.29 -23.74
C MET A 250 -40.76 -0.37 -24.55
N THR A 251 -41.79 0.37 -24.11
CA THR A 251 -43.06 0.45 -24.83
C THR A 251 -42.92 1.37 -26.05
N VAL A 252 -43.10 0.81 -27.25
CA VAL A 252 -43.12 1.60 -28.49
C VAL A 252 -44.52 2.19 -28.71
N ALA A 253 -44.63 3.52 -28.76
CA ALA A 253 -45.89 4.26 -28.84
C ALA A 253 -46.75 3.93 -30.07
N ARG A 254 -46.13 3.41 -31.13
CA ARG A 254 -46.79 2.74 -32.26
C ARG A 254 -46.13 1.37 -32.45
N PRO A 255 -46.68 0.27 -31.91
CA PRO A 255 -46.03 -1.04 -31.93
C PRO A 255 -45.69 -1.56 -33.32
N ALA A 256 -46.48 -1.23 -34.35
CA ALA A 256 -46.17 -1.59 -35.74
C ALA A 256 -44.91 -0.92 -36.32
N TYR A 257 -44.35 0.10 -35.65
CA TYR A 257 -43.19 0.88 -36.11
C TYR A 257 -41.92 0.57 -35.32
N GLY A 258 -41.90 -0.51 -34.53
CA GLY A 258 -40.68 -1.01 -33.93
C GLY A 258 -40.77 -2.51 -33.62
N SER A 259 -39.64 -3.20 -33.70
CA SER A 259 -39.58 -4.64 -33.48
C SER A 259 -38.29 -5.05 -32.76
N VAL A 260 -38.37 -6.13 -31.99
CA VAL A 260 -37.19 -6.76 -31.39
C VAL A 260 -36.54 -7.64 -32.45
N PHE A 261 -35.21 -7.56 -32.58
CA PHE A 261 -34.43 -8.38 -33.49
C PHE A 261 -33.22 -9.00 -32.77
N THR A 262 -32.80 -10.18 -33.21
CA THR A 262 -31.60 -10.85 -32.72
C THR A 262 -30.36 -10.21 -33.34
N ASP A 263 -29.37 -9.90 -32.51
CA ASP A 263 -28.07 -9.38 -32.90
C ASP A 263 -27.02 -9.84 -31.87
N PRO A 264 -26.16 -10.81 -32.20
CA PRO A 264 -25.12 -11.30 -31.28
C PRO A 264 -24.10 -10.25 -30.80
N THR A 265 -24.11 -9.03 -31.37
CA THR A 265 -23.26 -7.91 -30.96
C THR A 265 -23.98 -6.90 -30.04
N ALA A 266 -25.29 -7.08 -29.81
CA ALA A 266 -26.07 -6.32 -28.85
C ALA A 266 -26.00 -6.93 -27.43
N SER A 267 -26.34 -6.14 -26.42
CA SER A 267 -26.30 -6.54 -25.01
C SER A 267 -27.37 -7.60 -24.73
N GLY A 268 -26.94 -8.83 -24.42
CA GLY A 268 -27.86 -9.97 -24.27
C GLY A 268 -28.32 -10.62 -25.59
N GLY A 269 -27.79 -10.18 -26.74
CA GLY A 269 -28.03 -10.82 -28.05
C GLY A 269 -29.30 -10.38 -28.78
N THR A 270 -30.04 -9.40 -28.25
CA THR A 270 -31.23 -8.80 -28.87
C THR A 270 -31.21 -7.29 -28.76
N ALA A 271 -31.94 -6.61 -29.65
CA ALA A 271 -32.08 -5.15 -29.65
C ALA A 271 -33.44 -4.72 -30.23
N LEU A 272 -33.80 -3.45 -30.01
CA LEU A 272 -34.98 -2.83 -30.60
C LEU A 272 -34.60 -2.06 -31.87
N VAL A 273 -35.32 -2.25 -32.97
CA VAL A 273 -35.30 -1.34 -34.13
C VAL A 273 -36.58 -0.51 -34.16
N LEU A 274 -36.46 0.78 -34.47
CA LEU A 274 -37.55 1.69 -34.78
C LEU A 274 -37.52 2.01 -36.28
N THR A 275 -38.58 1.64 -36.99
CA THR A 275 -38.60 1.62 -38.47
C THR A 275 -39.40 2.74 -39.11
N GLN A 276 -40.14 3.53 -38.32
CA GLN A 276 -40.77 4.77 -38.75
C GLN A 276 -40.78 5.78 -37.60
N ASN A 277 -41.27 7.00 -37.85
CA ASN A 277 -41.41 8.03 -36.82
C ASN A 277 -42.31 7.57 -35.66
N THR A 278 -41.67 7.20 -34.54
CA THR A 278 -42.26 6.61 -33.34
C THR A 278 -41.42 6.94 -32.11
N THR A 279 -41.80 6.44 -30.94
CA THR A 279 -41.07 6.66 -29.68
C THR A 279 -41.11 5.43 -28.80
N ALA A 280 -39.93 4.91 -28.44
CA ALA A 280 -39.78 3.93 -27.37
C ALA A 280 -39.74 4.68 -26.03
N SER A 281 -40.56 4.28 -25.06
CA SER A 281 -40.60 4.89 -23.73
C SER A 281 -40.61 3.84 -22.62
N LYS A 282 -39.99 4.14 -21.49
CA LYS A 282 -40.14 3.36 -20.27
C LYS A 282 -40.24 4.28 -19.06
N THR A 283 -41.25 4.04 -18.24
CA THR A 283 -41.39 4.67 -16.93
C THR A 283 -40.72 3.77 -15.91
N VAL A 284 -39.81 4.33 -15.11
CA VAL A 284 -38.95 3.58 -14.18
C VAL A 284 -38.61 4.45 -12.98
N ALA A 285 -38.48 3.83 -11.80
CA ALA A 285 -37.93 4.49 -10.62
C ALA A 285 -36.40 4.56 -10.76
N LEU A 286 -35.86 5.77 -10.76
CA LEU A 286 -34.42 6.03 -10.85
C LEU A 286 -33.89 6.56 -9.51
N PRO A 287 -32.65 6.20 -9.12
CA PRO A 287 -31.92 6.95 -8.11
C PRO A 287 -31.64 8.37 -8.62
N SER A 288 -31.02 9.22 -7.80
CA SER A 288 -30.37 10.43 -8.31
C SER A 288 -29.36 10.05 -9.41
N PHE A 289 -29.31 10.81 -10.50
CA PHE A 289 -28.50 10.48 -11.69
C PHE A 289 -27.83 11.70 -12.33
N THR A 290 -26.71 11.50 -13.03
CA THR A 290 -25.93 12.56 -13.70
C THR A 290 -26.09 12.59 -15.22
N ASN A 291 -26.19 11.40 -15.84
CA ASN A 291 -26.16 11.21 -17.28
C ASN A 291 -27.10 10.07 -17.69
N ILE A 292 -27.55 10.10 -18.95
CA ILE A 292 -28.21 8.98 -19.62
C ILE A 292 -27.32 8.58 -20.80
N VAL A 293 -26.88 7.33 -20.86
CA VAL A 293 -26.10 6.78 -21.98
C VAL A 293 -27.02 5.91 -22.82
N ILE A 294 -27.13 6.19 -24.12
CA ILE A 294 -27.96 5.42 -25.05
C ILE A 294 -27.04 4.70 -26.03
N ARG A 295 -27.04 3.37 -25.98
CA ARG A 295 -26.27 2.52 -26.91
C ARG A 295 -27.10 2.28 -28.17
N ALA A 296 -26.63 2.82 -29.30
CA ALA A 296 -27.41 2.89 -30.53
C ALA A 296 -26.56 2.70 -31.79
N LYS A 297 -27.23 2.38 -32.91
CA LYS A 297 -26.68 2.46 -34.27
C LYS A 297 -27.79 2.82 -35.27
N GLY A 298 -27.41 3.31 -36.43
CA GLY A 298 -28.36 3.77 -37.44
C GLY A 298 -28.22 3.05 -38.78
N ASP A 299 -29.34 2.61 -39.35
CA ASP A 299 -29.40 2.26 -40.77
C ASP A 299 -29.41 3.57 -41.56
N GLN A 300 -28.42 3.78 -42.41
CA GLN A 300 -28.18 5.06 -43.08
C GLN A 300 -28.86 5.09 -44.44
N TYR A 301 -29.77 6.06 -44.67
CA TYR A 301 -30.33 6.31 -45.99
C TYR A 301 -30.63 7.80 -46.20
N GLN A 302 -30.02 8.39 -47.24
CA GLN A 302 -30.07 9.83 -47.53
C GLN A 302 -29.70 10.73 -46.32
N GLY A 303 -28.82 10.24 -45.44
CA GLY A 303 -28.47 10.85 -44.14
C GLY A 303 -28.88 10.00 -42.93
N ALA A 304 -28.41 10.39 -41.75
CA ALA A 304 -28.53 9.62 -40.52
C ALA A 304 -29.90 9.72 -39.82
N PRO A 305 -30.33 8.67 -39.08
CA PRO A 305 -31.45 8.75 -38.16
C PRO A 305 -31.22 9.76 -37.02
N GLN A 306 -32.25 10.55 -36.73
CA GLN A 306 -32.27 11.59 -35.71
C GLN A 306 -32.99 11.06 -34.47
N MET A 307 -32.18 10.75 -33.47
CA MET A 307 -32.60 10.33 -32.14
C MET A 307 -32.90 11.56 -31.28
N LYS A 308 -34.14 11.69 -30.80
CA LYS A 308 -34.56 12.74 -29.86
C LYS A 308 -34.83 12.12 -28.50
N VAL A 309 -33.93 12.34 -27.56
CA VAL A 309 -34.05 11.85 -26.17
C VAL A 309 -34.86 12.86 -25.37
N SER A 310 -35.82 12.37 -24.60
CA SER A 310 -36.71 13.18 -23.75
C SER A 310 -36.88 12.51 -22.38
N VAL A 311 -37.01 13.32 -21.33
CA VAL A 311 -37.25 12.86 -19.94
C VAL A 311 -38.48 13.60 -19.41
N ASN A 312 -39.48 12.85 -18.94
CA ASN A 312 -40.78 13.38 -18.51
C ASN A 312 -41.41 14.33 -19.56
N GLY A 313 -41.31 13.95 -20.84
CA GLY A 313 -41.79 14.73 -21.99
C GLY A 313 -40.89 15.90 -22.42
N LYS A 314 -40.03 16.42 -21.54
CA LYS A 314 -39.05 17.47 -21.89
C LYS A 314 -37.95 16.90 -22.76
N VAL A 315 -37.71 17.48 -23.93
CA VAL A 315 -36.57 17.09 -24.80
C VAL A 315 -35.26 17.49 -24.13
N VAL A 316 -34.32 16.55 -24.03
CA VAL A 316 -33.00 16.74 -23.40
C VAL A 316 -31.84 16.63 -24.40
N ALA A 317 -32.02 15.89 -25.50
CA ALA A 317 -31.03 15.85 -26.59
C ALA A 317 -31.67 15.59 -27.96
N LYS A 318 -30.97 16.00 -29.02
CA LYS A 318 -31.19 15.61 -30.42
C LYS A 318 -29.84 15.19 -30.99
N VAL A 319 -29.76 13.98 -31.56
CA VAL A 319 -28.49 13.34 -31.95
C VAL A 319 -28.64 12.69 -33.33
N ALA A 320 -27.70 12.97 -34.22
CA ALA A 320 -27.55 12.25 -35.48
C ALA A 320 -26.81 10.93 -35.24
N VAL A 321 -27.50 9.79 -35.30
CA VAL A 321 -26.91 8.47 -35.07
C VAL A 321 -26.28 7.98 -36.38
N ALA A 322 -25.12 8.56 -36.71
CA ALA A 322 -24.37 8.28 -37.93
C ALA A 322 -23.55 6.97 -37.86
N ALA A 323 -23.30 6.45 -36.65
CA ALA A 323 -22.57 5.20 -36.49
C ALA A 323 -23.42 3.99 -36.93
N THR A 324 -22.81 3.11 -37.73
CA THR A 324 -23.39 1.83 -38.19
C THR A 324 -23.02 0.66 -37.27
N ALA A 325 -22.09 0.85 -36.35
CA ALA A 325 -21.76 -0.07 -35.26
C ALA A 325 -22.36 0.43 -33.92
N TRP A 326 -22.59 -0.47 -32.97
CA TRP A 326 -23.12 -0.12 -31.65
C TRP A 326 -22.20 0.88 -30.95
N THR A 327 -22.73 2.07 -30.69
CA THR A 327 -22.00 3.22 -30.14
C THR A 327 -22.78 3.84 -28.99
N ASP A 328 -22.08 4.22 -27.92
CA ASP A 328 -22.68 4.78 -26.72
C ASP A 328 -22.77 6.32 -26.83
N TYR A 329 -23.99 6.86 -26.75
CA TYR A 329 -24.27 8.30 -26.85
C TYR A 329 -24.66 8.86 -25.48
N THR A 330 -23.72 9.56 -24.84
CA THR A 330 -23.93 10.18 -23.52
C THR A 330 -24.71 11.49 -23.62
N VAL A 331 -25.81 11.57 -22.89
CA VAL A 331 -26.63 12.78 -22.70
C VAL A 331 -26.46 13.27 -21.25
N PRO A 332 -25.84 14.45 -21.01
CA PRO A 332 -25.77 15.03 -19.68
C PRO A 332 -27.14 15.52 -19.23
N PHE A 333 -27.72 14.86 -18.23
CA PHE A 333 -29.01 15.24 -17.66
C PHE A 333 -29.07 14.78 -16.20
N LYS A 334 -29.08 15.74 -15.27
CA LYS A 334 -29.13 15.47 -13.83
C LYS A 334 -30.57 15.34 -13.34
N GLY A 335 -30.86 14.30 -12.57
CA GLY A 335 -32.14 14.09 -11.89
C GLY A 335 -31.97 13.80 -10.39
N ALA A 336 -32.96 14.20 -9.59
CA ALA A 336 -33.14 13.73 -8.21
C ALA A 336 -33.76 12.31 -8.22
N PRO A 337 -33.77 11.55 -7.11
CA PRO A 337 -34.43 10.24 -7.06
C PRO A 337 -35.93 10.39 -7.34
N GLY A 338 -36.52 9.44 -8.08
CA GLY A 338 -37.95 9.48 -8.39
C GLY A 338 -38.34 8.67 -9.62
N THR A 339 -39.62 8.71 -9.97
CA THR A 339 -40.15 8.05 -11.18
C THR A 339 -39.96 8.95 -12.39
N TYR A 340 -39.29 8.43 -13.42
CA TYR A 340 -39.09 9.13 -14.70
C TYR A 340 -39.58 8.29 -15.87
N THR A 341 -40.19 8.95 -16.84
CA THR A 341 -40.42 8.40 -18.17
C THR A 341 -39.28 8.85 -19.08
N VAL A 342 -38.39 7.92 -19.41
CA VAL A 342 -37.33 8.12 -20.41
C VAL A 342 -37.87 7.70 -21.77
N SER A 343 -37.79 8.60 -22.75
CA SER A 343 -38.36 8.43 -24.09
C SER A 343 -37.32 8.70 -25.17
N ILE A 344 -37.11 7.74 -26.07
CA ILE A 344 -36.24 7.84 -27.23
C ILE A 344 -37.11 7.83 -28.47
N ALA A 345 -37.19 8.98 -29.15
CA ALA A 345 -37.97 9.15 -30.36
C ALA A 345 -37.09 9.09 -31.61
N TYR A 346 -37.52 8.32 -32.60
CA TYR A 346 -37.01 8.40 -33.97
C TYR A 346 -37.86 9.44 -34.72
N THR A 347 -37.21 10.41 -35.39
CA THR A 347 -37.88 11.68 -35.77
C THR A 347 -37.73 12.15 -37.21
N ASN A 348 -36.91 11.49 -38.04
CA ASN A 348 -36.69 11.84 -39.44
C ASN A 348 -36.77 10.63 -40.37
N ASP A 349 -37.80 9.79 -40.20
CA ASP A 349 -38.10 8.66 -41.08
C ASP A 349 -37.93 8.98 -42.58
N ARG A 350 -37.33 8.03 -43.29
CA ARG A 350 -37.04 8.11 -44.72
C ARG A 350 -36.97 6.73 -45.35
N TYR A 351 -38.13 6.13 -45.59
CA TYR A 351 -38.28 4.94 -46.43
C TYR A 351 -38.36 5.27 -47.93
N ALA A 352 -37.77 4.44 -48.79
CA ALA A 352 -38.03 4.42 -50.22
C ALA A 352 -37.98 2.97 -50.77
N ARG A 353 -39.15 2.43 -51.16
CA ARG A 353 -39.32 1.04 -51.62
C ARG A 353 -38.30 0.66 -52.69
N GLY A 354 -37.48 -0.35 -52.40
CA GLY A 354 -36.45 -0.86 -53.31
C GLY A 354 -35.22 0.04 -53.49
N LYS A 355 -35.08 1.14 -52.74
CA LYS A 355 -33.94 2.07 -52.81
C LYS A 355 -33.19 2.22 -51.49
N GLY A 356 -33.86 2.01 -50.36
CA GLY A 356 -33.25 2.04 -49.04
C GLY A 356 -34.24 2.47 -47.96
N ASP A 357 -33.78 2.37 -46.72
CA ASP A 357 -34.58 2.58 -45.53
C ASP A 357 -33.70 3.17 -44.42
N ARG A 358 -34.27 4.02 -43.58
CA ARG A 358 -33.56 4.70 -42.49
C ARG A 358 -34.21 4.25 -41.19
N ASN A 359 -33.43 3.63 -40.31
CA ASN A 359 -33.92 3.05 -39.05
C ASN A 359 -33.02 3.42 -37.88
N LEU A 360 -33.61 3.65 -36.71
CA LEU A 360 -32.87 3.80 -35.46
C LEU A 360 -32.85 2.47 -34.71
N ARG A 361 -31.67 1.94 -34.40
CA ARG A 361 -31.50 0.72 -33.60
C ARG A 361 -30.97 1.09 -32.22
N LEU A 362 -31.57 0.51 -31.19
CA LEU A 362 -31.32 0.77 -29.77
C LEU A 362 -31.02 -0.56 -29.07
N ASP A 363 -29.97 -0.59 -28.27
CA ASP A 363 -29.51 -1.75 -27.50
C ASP A 363 -29.86 -1.54 -26.01
N THR A 364 -29.22 -0.58 -25.36
CA THR A 364 -29.47 -0.23 -23.95
C THR A 364 -29.59 1.28 -23.72
N VAL A 365 -30.30 1.63 -22.66
CA VAL A 365 -30.40 2.98 -22.09
C VAL A 365 -29.96 2.87 -20.63
N THR A 366 -28.72 3.29 -20.35
CA THR A 366 -28.12 3.21 -19.02
C THR A 366 -28.21 4.56 -18.33
N VAL A 367 -28.94 4.63 -17.22
CA VAL A 367 -28.98 5.81 -16.35
C VAL A 367 -27.80 5.73 -15.38
N VAL A 368 -26.87 6.68 -15.51
CA VAL A 368 -25.66 6.76 -14.68
C VAL A 368 -25.99 7.44 -13.37
N SER A 369 -26.05 6.65 -12.30
CA SER A 369 -26.38 7.12 -10.95
C SER A 369 -25.42 8.22 -10.49
N SER A 370 -25.96 9.25 -9.87
CA SER A 370 -25.23 10.26 -9.13
C SER A 370 -25.33 9.86 -7.68
N VAL A 371 -24.34 9.09 -7.23
CA VAL A 371 -24.16 8.78 -5.82
C VAL A 371 -23.74 10.08 -5.14
N VAL A 372 -24.73 10.86 -4.74
CA VAL A 372 -24.64 11.65 -3.52
C VAL A 372 -25.20 10.73 -2.45
N GLU A 373 -24.37 10.40 -1.46
CA GLU A 373 -24.77 9.61 -0.31
C GLU A 373 -26.00 10.25 0.37
N PRO A 374 -27.05 9.48 0.73
CA PRO A 374 -28.19 10.05 1.42
C PRO A 374 -27.73 10.63 2.76
N ALA A 375 -28.16 11.85 3.08
CA ALA A 375 -27.79 12.48 4.35
C ALA A 375 -28.15 11.56 5.52
N PRO A 376 -27.18 11.12 6.34
CA PRO A 376 -27.42 10.07 7.33
C PRO A 376 -28.39 10.55 8.41
N ALA A 377 -29.44 9.77 8.68
CA ALA A 377 -30.12 9.82 9.97
C ALA A 377 -29.06 9.55 11.04
N PRO A 378 -28.82 10.48 11.99
CA PRO A 378 -27.48 10.87 12.45
C PRO A 378 -26.63 9.68 12.87
N THR A 379 -25.91 9.14 11.89
CA THR A 379 -25.00 8.02 12.09
C THR A 379 -23.79 8.57 12.85
N PRO A 380 -23.26 7.85 13.86
CA PRO A 380 -21.92 8.13 14.35
C PRO A 380 -20.99 8.28 13.13
N PRO A 381 -20.17 9.34 13.06
CA PRO A 381 -19.60 9.79 11.79
C PRO A 381 -18.95 8.64 11.04
N SER A 382 -19.22 8.55 9.73
CA SER A 382 -18.67 7.54 8.81
C SER A 382 -17.14 7.62 8.78
N SER A 383 -16.54 7.02 9.79
CA SER A 383 -15.11 6.83 9.90
C SER A 383 -14.70 5.83 8.83
N THR A 384 -13.62 6.14 8.11
CA THR A 384 -12.65 5.10 7.73
C THR A 384 -12.46 4.26 9.00
N PRO A 385 -12.88 2.96 9.02
CA PRO A 385 -13.07 2.23 10.28
C PRO A 385 -11.89 2.44 11.21
N ALA A 386 -12.16 3.10 12.36
CA ALA A 386 -11.12 3.75 13.15
C ALA A 386 -9.94 2.78 13.35
N PRO A 387 -8.71 3.16 12.93
CA PRO A 387 -7.67 2.18 12.68
C PRO A 387 -7.48 1.19 13.82
N GLY A 388 -7.60 -0.11 13.52
CA GLY A 388 -7.54 -1.17 14.52
C GLY A 388 -6.21 -1.23 15.28
N TYR A 389 -5.21 -0.47 14.80
CA TYR A 389 -3.96 -0.16 15.44
C TYR A 389 -3.45 1.21 14.92
N PHE A 390 -2.66 1.90 15.74
CA PHE A 390 -2.07 3.22 15.51
C PHE A 390 -3.08 4.30 15.09
N GLY A 391 -4.20 4.43 15.83
CA GLY A 391 -5.24 5.42 15.55
C GLY A 391 -4.76 6.89 15.57
N GLY A 392 -3.63 7.20 16.20
CA GLY A 392 -2.97 8.52 16.16
C GLY A 392 -2.00 8.72 15.00
N ALA A 393 -1.81 7.73 14.12
CA ALA A 393 -0.87 7.78 13.00
C ALA A 393 -1.48 8.49 11.78
N ASP A 394 -1.72 9.79 11.91
CA ASP A 394 -2.25 10.65 10.84
C ASP A 394 -1.35 10.59 9.58
N TRP A 395 -0.05 10.37 9.75
CA TRP A 395 0.89 10.13 8.65
C TRP A 395 0.60 8.83 7.86
N LEU A 396 0.15 7.77 8.53
CA LEU A 396 -0.09 6.44 7.96
C LEU A 396 -1.47 6.37 7.29
N TRP A 397 -2.52 6.79 7.99
CA TRP A 397 -3.91 6.55 7.60
C TRP A 397 -4.54 7.66 6.76
N LYS A 398 -3.99 8.89 6.81
CA LYS A 398 -4.60 10.02 6.11
C LYS A 398 -4.22 10.00 4.61
N PRO A 399 -5.22 10.15 3.71
CA PRO A 399 -4.95 10.44 2.30
C PRO A 399 -4.10 11.70 2.14
N ILE A 400 -3.25 11.70 1.12
CA ILE A 400 -2.45 12.85 0.73
C ILE A 400 -3.40 13.94 0.22
N SER A 401 -3.17 15.19 0.63
CA SER A 401 -3.95 16.34 0.16
C SER A 401 -3.83 16.50 -1.36
N SER A 402 -4.86 17.02 -2.02
CA SER A 402 -4.89 17.18 -3.49
C SER A 402 -3.78 18.09 -4.03
N ASN A 403 -3.31 19.04 -3.22
CA ASN A 403 -2.19 19.93 -3.53
C ASN A 403 -1.14 19.83 -2.41
N PRO A 404 -0.32 18.78 -2.36
CA PRO A 404 0.72 18.64 -1.35
C PRO A 404 1.92 19.51 -1.71
N THR A 405 2.61 20.05 -0.70
CA THR A 405 3.90 20.72 -0.95
C THR A 405 4.94 19.66 -1.31
N LEU A 406 5.72 19.89 -2.37
CA LEU A 406 6.78 18.97 -2.79
C LEU A 406 8.10 19.30 -2.09
N ALA A 407 8.94 18.28 -1.90
CA ALA A 407 10.29 18.48 -1.38
C ALA A 407 11.16 19.22 -2.39
N ALA A 408 12.08 20.09 -1.92
CA ALA A 408 12.98 20.83 -2.79
C ALA A 408 13.82 19.92 -3.72
N ASN A 409 14.22 18.75 -3.22
CA ASN A 409 14.98 17.73 -3.96
C ASN A 409 14.10 16.70 -4.69
N SER A 410 12.77 16.91 -4.79
CA SER A 410 11.85 15.91 -5.35
C SER A 410 12.22 15.46 -6.75
N SER A 411 12.66 16.36 -7.64
CA SER A 411 13.08 15.98 -9.00
C SER A 411 14.32 15.09 -9.00
N THR A 412 15.32 15.42 -8.19
CA THR A 412 16.55 14.65 -7.99
C THR A 412 16.24 13.24 -7.46
N TRP A 413 15.45 13.14 -6.39
CA TRP A 413 15.09 11.86 -5.79
C TRP A 413 14.18 11.01 -6.69
N VAL A 414 13.24 11.60 -7.42
CA VAL A 414 12.45 10.87 -8.45
C VAL A 414 13.36 10.34 -9.56
N GLY A 415 14.34 11.14 -10.01
CA GLY A 415 15.35 10.69 -10.99
C GLY A 415 16.15 9.49 -10.51
N TYR A 416 16.45 9.39 -9.21
CA TYR A 416 17.08 8.22 -8.62
C TYR A 416 16.10 7.04 -8.46
N LEU A 417 14.92 7.25 -7.87
CA LEU A 417 13.92 6.21 -7.61
C LEU A 417 13.40 5.54 -8.90
N ALA A 418 13.33 6.30 -9.99
CA ALA A 418 12.89 5.85 -11.31
C ALA A 418 14.02 5.30 -12.21
N ALA A 419 15.25 5.16 -11.70
CA ALA A 419 16.41 4.71 -12.48
C ALA A 419 16.13 3.36 -13.16
N ALA A 420 16.31 3.32 -14.49
CA ALA A 420 15.85 2.21 -15.33
C ALA A 420 16.63 0.90 -15.12
N ASP A 421 17.86 0.98 -14.60
CA ASP A 421 18.71 -0.16 -14.27
C ASP A 421 18.47 -0.72 -12.84
N LYS A 422 17.55 -0.11 -12.08
CA LYS A 422 17.25 -0.50 -10.68
C LYS A 422 15.86 -1.10 -10.53
N GLN A 423 15.70 -1.98 -9.55
CA GLN A 423 14.45 -2.68 -9.27
C GLN A 423 13.64 -1.99 -8.15
N ARG A 424 12.31 -2.02 -8.28
CA ARG A 424 11.33 -1.53 -7.30
C ARG A 424 10.48 -2.73 -6.89
N VAL A 425 10.93 -3.44 -5.87
CA VAL A 425 10.54 -4.83 -5.60
C VAL A 425 9.46 -4.95 -4.53
N ALA A 426 8.63 -5.99 -4.65
CA ALA A 426 7.81 -6.49 -3.55
C ALA A 426 8.58 -7.56 -2.76
N ASN A 427 8.81 -7.35 -1.46
CA ASN A 427 9.38 -8.37 -0.57
C ASN A 427 8.25 -9.26 -0.05
N LEU A 428 8.15 -10.48 -0.57
CA LEU A 428 7.02 -11.40 -0.37
C LEU A 428 7.41 -12.69 0.37
N TYR A 429 8.71 -12.97 0.53
CA TYR A 429 9.18 -14.16 1.24
C TYR A 429 10.39 -13.87 2.14
N ASN A 430 11.60 -13.66 1.60
CA ASN A 430 12.82 -13.57 2.41
C ASN A 430 12.81 -12.38 3.38
N TYR A 431 12.48 -11.19 2.87
CA TYR A 431 12.43 -9.92 3.61
C TYR A 431 10.99 -9.40 3.75
N SER A 432 10.04 -10.34 3.79
CA SER A 432 8.66 -10.09 4.23
C SER A 432 8.62 -9.89 5.75
N VAL A 433 7.43 -9.62 6.30
CA VAL A 433 7.22 -9.48 7.75
C VAL A 433 6.21 -10.53 8.20
N ALA A 434 6.53 -11.30 9.23
CA ALA A 434 5.53 -12.12 9.92
C ALA A 434 4.67 -11.22 10.81
N LEU A 435 3.36 -11.22 10.58
CA LEU A 435 2.40 -10.43 11.33
C LEU A 435 1.62 -11.34 12.28
N VAL A 436 1.39 -10.86 13.50
CA VAL A 436 0.42 -11.44 14.45
C VAL A 436 -0.61 -10.37 14.74
N SER A 437 -1.81 -10.54 14.20
CA SER A 437 -2.92 -9.61 14.37
C SER A 437 -3.53 -9.72 15.77
N ALA A 438 -4.19 -8.65 16.21
CA ALA A 438 -4.92 -8.65 17.48
C ALA A 438 -6.02 -9.74 17.56
N SER A 439 -6.52 -10.20 16.41
CA SER A 439 -7.50 -11.29 16.28
C SER A 439 -6.95 -12.70 16.51
N GLU A 440 -5.63 -12.90 16.44
CA GLU A 440 -4.98 -14.20 16.71
C GLU A 440 -4.62 -14.38 18.19
N ILE A 441 -4.71 -13.31 18.98
CA ILE A 441 -4.33 -13.30 20.39
C ILE A 441 -5.55 -13.69 21.23
N THR A 442 -5.40 -14.83 21.91
CA THR A 442 -6.41 -15.44 22.78
C THR A 442 -5.84 -15.57 24.19
N SER A 443 -6.70 -15.87 25.18
CA SER A 443 -6.26 -16.22 26.54
C SER A 443 -5.37 -17.49 26.60
N SER A 444 -5.33 -18.27 25.52
CA SER A 444 -4.45 -19.43 25.33
C SER A 444 -3.18 -19.16 24.50
N THR A 445 -3.01 -17.97 23.92
CA THR A 445 -1.81 -17.62 23.14
C THR A 445 -0.63 -17.43 24.11
N PRO A 446 0.46 -18.21 23.99
CA PRO A 446 1.54 -18.14 24.96
C PRO A 446 2.28 -16.80 24.86
N ARG A 447 2.76 -16.34 26.01
CA ARG A 447 3.49 -15.09 26.15
C ARG A 447 4.94 -15.37 26.55
N TYR A 448 5.86 -14.70 25.89
CA TYR A 448 7.29 -14.93 26.04
C TYR A 448 7.99 -13.69 26.55
N ASP A 449 8.88 -13.87 27.53
CA ASP A 449 9.99 -12.96 27.72
C ASP A 449 10.95 -13.15 26.53
N VAL A 450 11.21 -12.07 25.76
CA VAL A 450 11.92 -12.15 24.47
C VAL A 450 13.34 -11.64 24.65
N THR A 451 14.31 -12.54 24.76
CA THR A 451 15.70 -12.16 25.02
C THR A 451 16.30 -11.39 23.84
N LEU A 452 16.57 -10.09 24.02
CA LEU A 452 17.22 -9.25 23.01
C LEU A 452 18.74 -9.26 23.18
N THR A 453 19.46 -9.47 22.08
CA THR A 453 20.88 -9.90 22.11
C THR A 453 21.90 -8.84 21.69
N LYS A 454 21.47 -7.64 21.24
CA LYS A 454 22.35 -6.49 21.03
C LYS A 454 22.38 -5.59 22.26
N ALA A 455 23.58 -5.25 22.72
CA ALA A 455 23.77 -4.26 23.79
C ALA A 455 23.67 -2.81 23.24
N TRP A 456 22.51 -2.45 22.69
CA TRP A 456 22.25 -1.12 22.10
C TRP A 456 21.55 -0.14 23.06
N GLY A 457 21.17 -0.61 24.25
CA GLY A 457 20.56 0.18 25.32
C GLY A 457 20.06 -0.72 26.46
N SER A 458 19.21 -0.17 27.32
CA SER A 458 18.33 -0.99 28.16
C SER A 458 17.36 -1.81 27.30
N ASP A 459 16.88 -2.94 27.82
CA ASP A 459 15.93 -3.81 27.10
C ASP A 459 14.65 -3.02 26.71
N PRO A 460 14.31 -2.93 25.40
CA PRO A 460 13.11 -2.27 24.91
C PRO A 460 11.78 -2.74 25.52
N PHE A 461 11.67 -4.03 25.85
CA PHE A 461 10.45 -4.64 26.40
C PHE A 461 10.49 -4.69 27.94
N GLY A 462 11.67 -4.75 28.54
CA GLY A 462 11.85 -4.76 29.98
C GLY A 462 11.23 -6.00 30.62
N SER A 463 10.23 -5.84 31.48
CA SER A 463 9.48 -6.96 32.07
C SER A 463 8.22 -7.36 31.25
N THR A 464 8.10 -6.89 30.01
CA THR A 464 6.89 -7.08 29.20
C THR A 464 6.99 -8.35 28.36
N THR A 465 6.09 -9.31 28.61
CA THR A 465 6.01 -10.52 27.78
C THR A 465 5.23 -10.26 26.48
N VAL A 466 5.68 -10.81 25.36
CA VAL A 466 5.06 -10.66 24.03
C VAL A 466 4.21 -11.91 23.71
N PRO A 467 2.93 -11.79 23.31
CA PRO A 467 2.12 -12.93 22.90
C PRO A 467 2.50 -13.36 21.47
N ILE A 468 2.99 -14.59 21.31
CA ILE A 468 3.40 -15.11 19.99
C ILE A 468 2.80 -16.51 19.81
N PRO A 469 1.92 -16.74 18.81
CA PRO A 469 1.36 -18.06 18.54
C PRO A 469 2.42 -19.15 18.33
N LEU A 470 2.16 -20.35 18.83
CA LEU A 470 3.02 -21.52 18.56
C LEU A 470 2.99 -21.83 17.06
N GLY A 471 4.18 -21.90 16.46
CA GLY A 471 4.34 -22.11 15.03
C GLY A 471 4.35 -20.84 14.18
N THR A 472 4.33 -19.64 14.79
CA THR A 472 4.54 -18.36 14.06
C THR A 472 5.75 -18.46 13.14
N LYS A 473 5.48 -18.39 11.83
CA LYS A 473 6.44 -18.57 10.76
C LYS A 473 7.33 -17.34 10.65
N ILE A 474 8.64 -17.51 10.57
CA ILE A 474 9.61 -16.39 10.53
C ILE A 474 10.13 -16.21 9.08
N PRO A 475 10.28 -14.97 8.57
CA PRO A 475 10.91 -14.72 7.26
C PRO A 475 12.35 -15.27 7.23
N PRO A 476 12.75 -16.04 6.20
CA PRO A 476 14.06 -16.71 6.16
C PRO A 476 15.23 -15.83 5.72
N GLY A 477 14.98 -14.57 5.32
CA GLY A 477 16.04 -13.58 5.10
C GLY A 477 16.72 -13.17 6.41
N THR A 478 17.78 -12.37 6.32
CA THR A 478 18.62 -12.02 7.49
C THR A 478 17.88 -11.24 8.57
N ASP A 479 16.74 -10.63 8.24
CA ASP A 479 16.07 -9.67 9.11
C ASP A 479 15.01 -10.31 9.99
N GLY A 480 14.51 -11.51 9.62
CA GLY A 480 13.64 -12.36 10.44
C GLY A 480 12.55 -11.61 11.21
N HIS A 481 11.86 -10.68 10.57
CA HIS A 481 10.96 -9.77 11.26
C HIS A 481 9.66 -10.44 11.71
N VAL A 482 9.30 -10.21 12.98
CA VAL A 482 7.99 -10.51 13.56
C VAL A 482 7.41 -9.21 14.11
N ALA A 483 6.14 -8.91 13.82
CA ALA A 483 5.41 -7.78 14.38
C ALA A 483 4.07 -8.24 14.98
N VAL A 484 3.77 -7.80 16.20
CA VAL A 484 2.66 -8.29 17.02
C VAL A 484 1.80 -7.11 17.48
N LEU A 485 0.47 -7.23 17.38
CA LEU A 485 -0.48 -6.24 17.91
C LEU A 485 -1.23 -6.81 19.12
N ASP A 486 -0.81 -6.51 20.36
CA ASP A 486 -1.39 -7.11 21.56
C ASP A 486 -2.53 -6.28 22.19
N PRO A 487 -3.80 -6.69 22.02
CA PRO A 487 -4.94 -5.99 22.65
C PRO A 487 -4.97 -6.14 24.17
N THR A 488 -4.22 -7.10 24.74
CA THR A 488 -4.18 -7.37 26.19
C THR A 488 -3.42 -6.29 26.95
N THR A 489 -2.32 -5.81 26.38
CA THR A 489 -1.45 -4.76 26.96
C THR A 489 -1.62 -3.39 26.29
N GLY A 490 -2.33 -3.34 25.15
CA GLY A 490 -2.48 -2.12 24.36
C GLY A 490 -1.19 -1.71 23.65
N GLN A 491 -0.29 -2.66 23.37
CA GLN A 491 1.03 -2.43 22.75
C GLN A 491 1.16 -3.15 21.40
N ALA A 492 1.88 -2.53 20.48
CA ALA A 492 2.52 -3.21 19.37
C ALA A 492 3.98 -3.50 19.71
N TYR A 493 4.48 -4.63 19.23
CA TYR A 493 5.89 -5.03 19.34
C TYR A 493 6.43 -5.34 17.95
N GLY A 494 7.64 -4.88 17.64
CA GLY A 494 8.43 -5.36 16.51
C GLY A 494 9.70 -6.03 17.02
N ILE A 495 10.05 -7.18 16.45
CA ILE A 495 11.27 -7.93 16.74
C ILE A 495 12.10 -8.02 15.45
N TRP A 496 13.38 -7.70 15.54
CA TRP A 496 14.35 -7.85 14.44
C TRP A 496 15.28 -9.03 14.71
N GLN A 497 15.51 -9.84 13.67
CA GLN A 497 16.16 -11.15 13.70
C GLN A 497 15.54 -12.10 14.73
N ALA A 498 14.20 -12.17 14.74
CA ALA A 498 13.45 -13.01 15.66
C ALA A 498 13.80 -14.50 15.47
N LYS A 499 13.93 -15.23 16.59
CA LYS A 499 14.27 -16.66 16.60
C LYS A 499 13.54 -17.37 17.74
N TYR A 500 12.89 -18.48 17.41
CA TYR A 500 12.29 -19.40 18.37
C TYR A 500 13.19 -20.61 18.62
N ASN A 501 13.45 -20.92 19.88
CA ASN A 501 14.13 -22.14 20.31
C ASN A 501 13.12 -23.12 20.89
N SER A 502 12.77 -24.16 20.12
CA SER A 502 11.80 -25.19 20.52
C SER A 502 12.29 -26.09 21.67
N SER A 503 13.61 -26.24 21.85
CA SER A 503 14.18 -27.04 22.95
C SER A 503 14.06 -26.37 24.32
N THR A 504 13.91 -25.04 24.36
CA THR A 504 13.75 -24.26 25.59
C THR A 504 12.41 -23.53 25.68
N ASN A 505 11.54 -23.65 24.66
CA ASN A 505 10.33 -22.85 24.48
C ASN A 505 10.57 -21.34 24.74
N ALA A 506 11.57 -20.77 24.06
CA ALA A 506 12.00 -19.38 24.26
C ALA A 506 12.10 -18.62 22.94
N TRP A 507 11.79 -17.32 22.97
CA TRP A 507 12.02 -16.40 21.86
C TRP A 507 13.19 -15.47 22.14
N SER A 508 13.87 -15.07 21.06
CA SER A 508 14.96 -14.11 21.11
C SER A 508 14.97 -13.23 19.86
N GLY A 509 15.65 -12.10 19.92
CA GLY A 509 15.90 -11.22 18.78
C GLY A 509 17.30 -10.59 18.85
N SER A 510 17.72 -9.93 17.77
CA SER A 510 18.85 -8.99 17.86
C SER A 510 18.42 -7.74 18.62
N TRP A 511 17.32 -7.12 18.19
CA TRP A 511 16.74 -5.94 18.85
C TRP A 511 15.22 -5.91 18.65
N GLY A 512 14.55 -4.97 19.28
CA GLY A 512 13.11 -4.78 19.17
C GLY A 512 12.68 -3.35 19.45
N GLY A 513 11.40 -3.08 19.18
CA GLY A 513 10.76 -1.79 19.45
C GLY A 513 9.31 -1.99 19.86
N MET A 514 8.79 -1.08 20.70
CA MET A 514 7.38 -1.10 21.11
C MET A 514 6.76 0.29 21.22
N THR A 515 5.46 0.34 20.96
CA THR A 515 4.61 1.54 21.03
C THR A 515 3.16 1.15 21.33
N SER A 516 2.33 2.10 21.78
CA SER A 516 0.92 1.78 22.04
C SER A 516 0.13 1.53 20.74
N LEU A 517 -0.78 0.55 20.77
CA LEU A 517 -1.81 0.35 19.73
C LEU A 517 -2.68 1.59 19.51
N ASN A 518 -2.85 2.44 20.53
CA ASN A 518 -3.61 3.69 20.41
C ASN A 518 -2.72 4.90 20.05
N GLY A 519 -1.41 4.67 19.88
CA GLY A 519 -0.42 5.69 19.59
C GLY A 519 -0.34 6.08 18.12
N ASN A 520 0.79 6.69 17.74
CA ASN A 520 1.06 7.21 16.40
C ASN A 520 1.94 6.28 15.54
N GLY A 521 2.15 5.02 15.95
CA GLY A 521 2.96 4.05 15.19
C GLY A 521 4.47 4.31 15.17
N ILE A 522 4.97 5.22 16.02
CA ILE A 522 6.40 5.46 16.23
C ILE A 522 6.83 4.68 17.49
N ASP A 523 7.93 3.92 17.41
CA ASP A 523 8.46 3.14 18.53
C ASP A 523 8.93 4.08 19.66
N THR A 524 8.40 3.86 20.86
CA THR A 524 8.64 4.69 22.06
C THR A 524 9.65 4.08 23.03
N SER A 525 9.94 2.79 22.88
CA SER A 525 11.01 2.08 23.57
C SER A 525 11.68 1.15 22.57
N GLY A 526 13.01 1.22 22.45
CA GLY A 526 13.77 0.55 21.39
C GLY A 526 13.43 1.05 19.98
N SER A 527 13.61 0.18 18.99
CA SER A 527 13.13 0.35 17.62
C SER A 527 13.28 -0.96 16.85
N ALA A 528 12.24 -1.39 16.14
CA ALA A 528 12.34 -2.54 15.24
C ALA A 528 12.85 -2.18 13.83
N THR A 529 12.99 -0.90 13.50
CA THR A 529 13.41 -0.38 12.17
C THR A 529 14.54 0.67 12.28
N ALA A 530 15.11 1.09 11.15
CA ALA A 530 16.03 2.24 11.13
C ALA A 530 15.29 3.58 11.36
N ALA A 531 14.02 3.71 10.97
CA ALA A 531 13.25 4.94 11.17
C ALA A 531 12.65 5.13 12.58
N ALA A 532 12.59 4.06 13.39
CA ALA A 532 11.73 3.95 14.58
C ALA A 532 10.22 4.09 14.28
N ILE A 533 9.83 3.60 13.10
CA ILE A 533 8.44 3.30 12.76
C ILE A 533 8.16 1.85 13.15
N ALA A 534 7.08 1.61 13.91
CA ALA A 534 6.71 0.29 14.41
C ALA A 534 6.51 -0.69 13.25
N ARG A 535 7.16 -1.86 13.29
CA ARG A 535 7.35 -2.79 12.15
C ARG A 535 6.07 -3.23 11.42
N TYR A 536 4.91 -3.18 12.07
CA TYR A 536 3.59 -3.49 11.48
C TYR A 536 3.09 -2.38 10.54
N ALA A 537 3.46 -1.12 10.79
CA ALA A 537 2.96 0.03 10.04
C ALA A 537 3.42 0.00 8.57
N GLY A 538 2.47 0.15 7.65
CA GLY A 538 2.75 0.22 6.23
C GLY A 538 3.11 -1.11 5.54
N VAL A 539 3.07 -2.24 6.26
CA VAL A 539 3.20 -3.58 5.67
C VAL A 539 1.89 -3.96 4.98
N VAL A 540 1.96 -4.41 3.74
CA VAL A 540 0.77 -4.87 2.99
C VAL A 540 0.30 -6.23 3.52
N THR A 541 -0.92 -6.28 4.06
CA THR A 541 -1.56 -7.53 4.50
C THR A 541 -2.29 -8.24 3.36
N ALA A 542 -2.37 -9.56 3.44
CA ALA A 542 -3.10 -10.39 2.47
C ALA A 542 -4.61 -10.11 2.50
N ALA A 543 -5.15 -9.78 3.67
CA ALA A 543 -6.56 -9.48 3.86
C ALA A 543 -6.98 -8.19 3.12
N GLU A 544 -6.28 -7.08 3.36
CA GLU A 544 -6.65 -5.80 2.72
C GLU A 544 -6.29 -5.77 1.23
N PHE A 545 -5.21 -6.43 0.83
CA PHE A 545 -4.84 -6.55 -0.58
C PHE A 545 -5.87 -7.39 -1.34
N SER A 546 -6.36 -8.50 -0.76
CA SER A 546 -7.44 -9.28 -1.36
C SER A 546 -8.73 -8.47 -1.49
N ALA A 547 -9.06 -7.64 -0.50
CA ALA A 547 -10.19 -6.72 -0.56
C ALA A 547 -9.99 -5.63 -1.64
N ALA A 548 -8.79 -5.05 -1.76
CA ALA A 548 -8.45 -4.05 -2.76
C ALA A 548 -8.47 -4.61 -4.19
N ILE A 549 -8.00 -5.86 -4.39
CA ILE A 549 -8.14 -6.61 -5.65
C ILE A 549 -9.63 -6.77 -6.00
N ALA A 550 -10.46 -7.23 -5.05
CA ALA A 550 -11.89 -7.48 -5.28
C ALA A 550 -12.69 -6.19 -5.55
N ALA A 551 -12.31 -5.07 -4.93
CA ALA A 551 -12.94 -3.75 -5.12
C ALA A 551 -12.34 -2.94 -6.28
N ASN A 552 -11.23 -3.38 -6.89
CA ASN A 552 -10.38 -2.61 -7.80
C ASN A 552 -9.93 -1.24 -7.22
N THR A 553 -9.53 -1.22 -5.94
CA THR A 553 -9.05 -0.01 -5.22
C THR A 553 -7.56 -0.09 -4.92
N GLY A 554 -7.03 0.96 -4.27
CA GLY A 554 -5.79 0.86 -3.49
C GLY A 554 -6.07 0.36 -2.06
N ILE A 555 -5.01 0.33 -1.27
CA ILE A 555 -5.03 0.09 0.19
C ILE A 555 -5.27 1.41 0.92
N ASN A 556 -5.86 1.35 2.13
CA ASN A 556 -6.31 2.50 2.91
C ASN A 556 -5.27 3.05 3.90
N HIS A 557 -3.98 2.82 3.64
CA HIS A 557 -2.86 3.40 4.39
C HIS A 557 -1.63 3.58 3.50
N ALA A 558 -0.67 4.40 3.95
CA ALA A 558 0.61 4.58 3.28
C ALA A 558 1.48 3.33 3.41
N LEU A 559 2.19 2.95 2.35
CA LEU A 559 3.06 1.77 2.36
C LEU A 559 4.40 2.07 3.05
N ALA A 560 5.09 1.03 3.52
CA ALA A 560 6.47 1.11 4.00
C ALA A 560 7.44 0.50 2.98
N PHE A 561 8.55 1.18 2.69
CA PHE A 561 9.63 0.64 1.86
C PHE A 561 11.02 0.99 2.40
N SER A 562 12.02 0.17 2.04
CA SER A 562 13.43 0.47 2.25
C SER A 562 14.16 0.76 0.93
N THR A 563 15.30 1.46 0.99
CA THR A 563 16.00 1.96 -0.21
C THR A 563 17.53 2.04 -0.04
N ASP A 564 18.26 1.81 -1.12
CA ASP A 564 19.72 2.03 -1.21
C ASP A 564 20.11 3.53 -1.20
N LEU A 565 19.12 4.42 -1.33
CA LEU A 565 19.28 5.88 -1.28
C LEU A 565 19.26 6.45 0.15
N ALA A 566 18.98 5.64 1.18
CA ALA A 566 18.74 6.12 2.54
C ALA A 566 19.99 6.84 3.12
N GLY A 567 19.83 8.10 3.51
CA GLY A 567 20.89 8.91 4.14
C GLY A 567 20.76 8.96 5.67
N PRO A 568 21.79 9.45 6.38
CA PRO A 568 21.81 9.49 7.84
C PRO A 568 20.84 10.51 8.46
N ASP A 569 20.31 11.42 7.64
CA ASP A 569 19.25 12.36 8.01
C ASP A 569 17.89 11.66 8.09
N PHE A 570 16.96 12.23 8.85
CA PHE A 570 15.58 11.75 8.97
C PHE A 570 14.59 12.92 9.12
N VAL A 571 13.31 12.66 8.83
CA VAL A 571 12.20 13.60 9.00
C VAL A 571 10.95 12.87 9.52
N TYR A 572 10.06 13.58 10.22
CA TYR A 572 8.80 12.99 10.72
C TYR A 572 8.02 12.31 9.58
N PRO A 573 7.54 11.05 9.75
CA PRO A 573 7.39 10.29 11.01
C PRO A 573 8.62 9.54 11.52
N ALA A 574 9.74 9.51 10.80
CA ALA A 574 10.98 8.94 11.33
C ALA A 574 11.57 9.85 12.42
N ILE A 575 12.13 9.25 13.48
CA ILE A 575 12.80 9.96 14.59
C ILE A 575 14.28 9.57 14.75
N LYS A 576 14.76 8.69 13.87
CA LYS A 576 16.15 8.31 13.63
C LYS A 576 16.28 7.81 12.19
N SER A 577 17.51 7.54 11.77
CA SER A 577 17.89 6.83 10.54
C SER A 577 19.16 6.02 10.84
N ASP A 578 19.43 4.97 10.06
CA ASP A 578 20.78 4.37 9.98
C ASP A 578 21.42 4.46 8.59
N GLY A 579 20.75 5.16 7.66
CA GLY A 579 21.09 5.31 6.26
C GLY A 579 22.55 5.70 6.00
N GLN A 580 23.20 4.93 5.12
CA GLN A 580 24.62 5.04 4.76
C GLN A 580 24.82 5.44 3.30
N ASN A 581 23.72 5.66 2.55
CA ASN A 581 23.74 5.98 1.12
C ASN A 581 24.51 4.93 0.31
N TRP A 582 24.10 3.66 0.40
CA TRP A 582 24.72 2.55 -0.34
C TRP A 582 24.72 2.75 -1.88
N ALA A 583 23.80 3.56 -2.40
CA ALA A 583 23.78 3.98 -3.80
C ALA A 583 24.90 4.98 -4.19
N GLY A 584 25.56 5.61 -3.22
CA GLY A 584 26.61 6.60 -3.45
C GLY A 584 26.14 7.90 -4.12
N VAL A 585 24.86 8.27 -3.99
CA VAL A 585 24.30 9.46 -4.68
C VAL A 585 24.70 10.77 -4.00
N ALA A 586 24.82 11.85 -4.76
CA ALA A 586 25.20 13.17 -4.23
C ALA A 586 24.15 13.81 -3.31
N THR A 587 22.92 13.31 -3.30
CA THR A 587 21.84 13.78 -2.43
C THR A 587 20.99 12.57 -2.02
N PRO A 588 21.36 11.83 -0.96
CA PRO A 588 20.55 10.73 -0.45
C PRO A 588 19.16 11.22 -0.02
N ILE A 589 18.21 10.28 0.13
CA ILE A 589 16.88 10.58 0.67
C ILE A 589 16.89 10.32 2.18
N PRO A 590 16.51 11.30 3.03
CA PRO A 590 16.35 11.07 4.46
C PRO A 590 15.21 10.07 4.74
N GLU A 591 15.32 9.31 5.83
CA GLU A 591 14.22 8.43 6.25
C GLU A 591 12.99 9.24 6.69
N GLY A 592 11.79 8.65 6.55
CA GLY A 592 10.51 9.30 6.82
C GLY A 592 9.98 10.22 5.71
N TYR A 593 10.68 10.38 4.58
CA TYR A 593 10.10 11.04 3.40
C TYR A 593 8.96 10.21 2.78
N ARG A 594 7.86 10.88 2.43
CA ARG A 594 6.71 10.28 1.72
C ARG A 594 6.84 10.48 0.21
N ILE A 595 6.75 9.39 -0.55
CA ILE A 595 6.59 9.40 -2.00
C ILE A 595 5.11 9.25 -2.37
N GLN A 596 4.70 9.84 -3.50
CA GLN A 596 3.38 9.73 -4.08
C GLN A 596 3.52 9.42 -5.58
N LEU A 597 2.66 8.58 -6.15
CA LEU A 597 2.52 8.47 -7.60
C LEU A 597 1.62 9.62 -8.08
N ASN A 598 1.99 10.28 -9.18
CA ASN A 598 1.23 11.39 -9.77
C ASN A 598 -0.29 11.10 -9.80
N PRO A 599 -1.13 11.81 -9.00
CA PRO A 599 -2.56 11.50 -8.83
C PRO A 599 -3.39 11.68 -10.11
N ASP A 600 -2.84 12.38 -11.11
CA ASP A 600 -3.46 12.60 -12.42
C ASP A 600 -3.37 11.36 -13.35
N ILE A 601 -2.70 10.27 -12.92
CA ILE A 601 -2.55 9.04 -13.70
C ILE A 601 -3.80 8.14 -13.62
N ASN A 602 -4.39 7.86 -14.78
CA ASN A 602 -5.34 6.77 -14.93
C ASN A 602 -4.61 5.41 -14.91
N VAL A 603 -4.43 4.85 -13.71
CA VAL A 603 -3.77 3.55 -13.49
C VAL A 603 -4.50 2.39 -14.19
N ASP A 604 -5.83 2.44 -14.30
CA ASP A 604 -6.61 1.39 -14.98
C ASP A 604 -6.38 1.35 -16.49
N ALA A 605 -5.89 2.43 -17.10
CA ALA A 605 -5.52 2.48 -18.52
C ALA A 605 -4.11 1.94 -18.82
N ILE A 606 -3.31 1.56 -17.81
CA ILE A 606 -1.94 1.08 -18.03
C ILE A 606 -1.94 -0.38 -18.49
N ALA A 607 -1.64 -0.58 -19.77
CA ALA A 607 -1.53 -1.90 -20.39
C ALA A 607 -0.43 -2.75 -19.76
N GLY A 608 -0.66 -4.06 -19.65
CA GLY A 608 0.30 -5.02 -19.08
C GLY A 608 0.39 -5.03 -17.54
N MET A 609 -0.16 -4.04 -16.85
CA MET A 609 -0.12 -3.95 -15.38
C MET A 609 -0.93 -5.07 -14.70
N THR A 610 -0.25 -5.86 -13.87
CA THR A 610 -0.85 -6.94 -13.07
C THR A 610 -1.88 -6.43 -12.06
N PRO A 611 -2.81 -7.27 -11.58
CA PRO A 611 -3.72 -6.90 -10.50
C PRO A 611 -3.00 -6.35 -9.26
N GLY A 612 -1.87 -6.95 -8.86
CA GLY A 612 -1.08 -6.51 -7.70
C GLY A 612 -0.41 -5.15 -7.90
N GLU A 613 0.26 -4.94 -9.04
CA GLU A 613 0.83 -3.62 -9.38
C GLU A 613 -0.24 -2.52 -9.43
N ARG A 614 -1.47 -2.86 -9.85
CA ARG A 614 -2.61 -1.92 -9.89
C ARG A 614 -3.08 -1.52 -8.50
N VAL A 615 -3.14 -2.45 -7.54
CA VAL A 615 -3.41 -2.11 -6.13
C VAL A 615 -2.32 -1.20 -5.58
N ILE A 616 -1.04 -1.57 -5.74
CA ILE A 616 0.09 -0.77 -5.23
C ILE A 616 0.13 0.62 -5.89
N ALA A 617 -0.04 0.71 -7.21
CA ALA A 617 -0.11 1.99 -7.91
C ALA A 617 -1.28 2.85 -7.42
N LYS A 618 -2.47 2.28 -7.20
CA LYS A 618 -3.62 3.00 -6.63
C LYS A 618 -3.38 3.48 -5.21
N THR A 619 -2.75 2.67 -4.35
CA THR A 619 -2.30 3.10 -3.01
C THR A 619 -1.33 4.27 -3.12
N LEU A 620 -0.39 4.23 -4.07
CA LEU A 620 0.60 5.29 -4.26
C LEU A 620 -0.03 6.62 -4.74
N LEU A 621 -1.18 6.62 -5.41
CA LEU A 621 -1.92 7.85 -5.75
C LEU A 621 -2.47 8.54 -4.49
N THR A 622 -3.15 7.78 -3.62
CA THR A 622 -3.95 8.32 -2.50
C THR A 622 -3.19 8.39 -1.19
N HIS A 623 -2.43 7.36 -0.84
CA HIS A 623 -1.73 7.25 0.44
C HIS A 623 -0.20 7.26 0.30
N GLY A 624 0.35 6.97 -0.88
CA GLY A 624 1.80 7.00 -1.09
C GLY A 624 2.55 5.92 -0.32
N ALA A 625 3.85 6.15 -0.10
CA ALA A 625 4.71 5.28 0.71
C ALA A 625 5.79 6.07 1.44
N TYR A 626 6.24 5.57 2.58
CA TYR A 626 7.32 6.15 3.40
C TYR A 626 8.61 5.34 3.28
N VAL A 627 9.73 6.06 3.20
CA VAL A 627 11.06 5.48 3.48
C VAL A 627 11.11 5.14 4.97
N VAL A 628 11.30 3.88 5.34
CA VAL A 628 11.36 3.45 6.76
C VAL A 628 12.65 2.74 7.15
N ASP A 629 13.50 2.42 6.18
CA ASP A 629 14.73 1.65 6.38
C ASP A 629 15.71 1.78 5.21
N GLN A 630 16.96 1.37 5.42
CA GLN A 630 17.93 1.18 4.35
C GLN A 630 17.76 -0.21 3.69
N GLY A 631 18.08 -0.33 2.40
CA GLY A 631 17.86 -1.59 1.67
C GLY A 631 18.80 -1.79 0.48
N GLY A 632 18.93 -3.03 0.02
CA GLY A 632 19.75 -3.37 -1.15
C GLY A 632 19.10 -3.09 -2.52
N ALA A 633 17.83 -2.70 -2.54
CA ALA A 633 17.08 -2.35 -3.76
C ALA A 633 16.74 -0.86 -3.79
N ARG A 634 16.39 -0.32 -4.96
CA ARG A 634 16.04 1.10 -5.11
C ARG A 634 14.75 1.45 -4.40
N MET A 635 13.78 0.54 -4.41
CA MET A 635 12.70 0.47 -3.42
C MET A 635 12.39 -1.00 -3.13
N ALA A 636 12.22 -1.37 -1.87
CA ALA A 636 11.74 -2.68 -1.45
C ALA A 636 10.51 -2.50 -0.54
N PHE A 637 9.32 -2.77 -1.07
CA PHE A 637 8.05 -2.62 -0.35
C PHE A 637 7.78 -3.83 0.54
N ALA A 638 7.31 -3.59 1.76
CA ALA A 638 7.08 -4.65 2.75
C ALA A 638 5.68 -5.29 2.62
N PHE A 639 5.63 -6.62 2.57
CA PHE A 639 4.40 -7.43 2.59
C PHE A 639 4.45 -8.47 3.72
N GLU A 640 3.27 -8.96 4.09
CA GLU A 640 3.06 -10.07 5.02
C GLU A 640 3.62 -11.41 4.48
N LEU A 641 4.27 -12.17 5.37
CA LEU A 641 4.69 -13.56 5.11
C LEU A 641 3.48 -14.51 5.20
N LEU A 642 3.12 -15.15 4.09
CA LEU A 642 1.99 -16.08 4.08
C LEU A 642 2.38 -17.49 4.54
N ASP A 643 1.46 -18.20 5.20
CA ASP A 643 1.66 -19.60 5.63
C ASP A 643 2.00 -20.54 4.47
N ASP A 644 1.41 -20.34 3.29
CA ASP A 644 1.65 -21.16 2.10
C ASP A 644 2.90 -20.74 1.29
N ALA A 645 3.61 -19.68 1.71
CA ALA A 645 4.81 -19.19 1.04
C ALA A 645 6.01 -20.14 1.19
N THR A 646 6.76 -20.34 0.12
CA THR A 646 7.95 -21.21 0.03
C THR A 646 9.06 -20.52 -0.78
N PRO A 647 10.31 -21.04 -0.79
CA PRO A 647 11.41 -20.43 -1.54
C PRO A 647 11.19 -20.30 -3.07
N THR A 648 10.14 -20.92 -3.61
CA THR A 648 9.79 -20.87 -5.05
C THR A 648 8.37 -20.39 -5.31
N SER A 649 7.63 -19.96 -4.29
CA SER A 649 6.26 -19.46 -4.43
C SER A 649 5.93 -18.50 -3.27
N PRO A 650 5.67 -17.20 -3.50
CA PRO A 650 5.45 -16.23 -2.43
C PRO A 650 4.13 -16.43 -1.65
N GLY A 651 3.31 -17.39 -2.07
CA GLY A 651 1.99 -17.67 -1.52
C GLY A 651 0.87 -17.27 -2.49
N ALA A 652 -0.32 -17.84 -2.31
CA ALA A 652 -1.38 -17.81 -3.31
C ALA A 652 -1.92 -16.40 -3.58
N VAL A 653 -2.08 -15.57 -2.54
CA VAL A 653 -2.65 -14.21 -2.66
C VAL A 653 -1.80 -13.33 -3.57
N TRP A 654 -0.48 -13.26 -3.29
CA TRP A 654 0.47 -12.49 -4.09
C TRP A 654 0.58 -13.02 -5.52
N LYS A 655 0.73 -14.35 -5.65
CA LYS A 655 0.94 -15.02 -6.94
C LYS A 655 -0.26 -14.91 -7.87
N ASN A 656 -1.49 -15.06 -7.36
CA ASN A 656 -2.72 -14.95 -8.14
C ASN A 656 -2.97 -13.50 -8.61
N ALA A 657 -2.48 -12.51 -7.87
CA ALA A 657 -2.48 -11.11 -8.29
C ALA A 657 -1.33 -10.75 -9.27
N GLY A 658 -0.51 -11.73 -9.69
CA GLY A 658 0.57 -11.55 -10.66
C GLY A 658 1.95 -11.24 -10.05
N LEU A 659 2.04 -11.05 -8.73
CA LEU A 659 3.31 -10.88 -8.00
C LEU A 659 3.93 -12.27 -7.76
N ALA A 660 4.44 -12.87 -8.85
CA ALA A 660 4.60 -14.32 -8.97
C ALA A 660 5.82 -14.94 -8.24
N TRP A 661 6.77 -14.13 -7.77
CA TRP A 661 8.02 -14.55 -7.14
C TRP A 661 8.47 -13.48 -6.12
N ASP A 662 9.24 -13.87 -5.10
CA ASP A 662 9.81 -12.92 -4.13
C ASP A 662 10.78 -11.94 -4.81
N TYR A 663 10.81 -10.68 -4.38
CA TYR A 663 11.49 -9.56 -5.06
C TYR A 663 10.90 -9.17 -6.45
N TYR A 664 9.60 -9.40 -6.69
CA TYR A 664 8.95 -9.02 -7.96
C TYR A 664 9.14 -7.51 -8.27
N ASP A 665 9.90 -7.17 -9.31
CA ASP A 665 10.03 -5.79 -9.79
C ASP A 665 8.73 -5.32 -10.46
N MET A 666 8.05 -4.38 -9.80
CA MET A 666 6.76 -3.82 -10.20
C MET A 666 6.91 -2.79 -11.34
N LYS A 667 7.48 -3.26 -12.46
CA LYS A 667 7.95 -2.45 -13.59
C LYS A 667 6.86 -1.72 -14.38
N ASN A 668 5.59 -2.15 -14.29
CA ASN A 668 4.49 -1.51 -15.01
C ASN A 668 3.98 -0.25 -14.28
N ILE A 669 4.35 -0.05 -13.01
CA ILE A 669 4.09 1.18 -12.28
C ILE A 669 5.01 2.29 -12.86
N PRO A 670 4.48 3.46 -13.27
CA PRO A 670 5.28 4.48 -13.95
C PRO A 670 6.11 5.29 -12.94
N TRP A 671 7.20 4.72 -12.44
CA TRP A 671 8.05 5.29 -11.38
C TRP A 671 8.64 6.67 -11.69
N SER A 672 8.82 7.01 -12.97
CA SER A 672 9.24 8.36 -13.42
C SER A 672 8.18 9.44 -13.22
N GLN A 673 6.97 9.06 -12.81
CA GLN A 673 5.87 9.94 -12.42
C GLN A 673 5.66 9.97 -10.89
N LEU A 674 6.66 9.55 -10.11
CA LEU A 674 6.64 9.82 -8.66
C LEU A 674 6.75 11.33 -8.39
N ARG A 675 6.31 11.73 -7.19
CA ARG A 675 6.53 13.02 -6.54
C ARG A 675 7.04 12.71 -5.12
N VAL A 676 8.02 13.44 -4.59
CA VAL A 676 8.41 13.35 -3.18
C VAL A 676 7.84 14.55 -2.44
N LEU A 677 7.08 14.29 -1.39
CA LEU A 677 6.40 15.34 -0.64
C LEU A 677 7.37 16.01 0.33
N ALA A 678 7.14 17.29 0.63
CA ALA A 678 7.80 17.94 1.76
C ALA A 678 7.38 17.23 3.08
N PRO A 679 8.24 17.21 4.11
CA PRO A 679 7.89 16.61 5.39
C PRO A 679 6.65 17.28 5.98
N THR A 680 5.80 16.49 6.63
CA THR A 680 4.78 17.06 7.52
C THR A 680 5.50 17.63 8.73
N ALA A 681 5.13 18.84 9.16
CA ALA A 681 5.64 19.40 10.40
C ALA A 681 5.29 18.46 11.56
N THR A 682 6.24 18.21 12.46
CA THR A 682 6.07 17.36 13.63
C THR A 682 4.84 17.81 14.43
N PRO A 683 3.94 16.90 14.83
CA PRO A 683 2.95 17.19 15.86
C PRO A 683 3.65 17.67 17.13
N VAL A 684 3.22 18.82 17.66
CA VAL A 684 3.82 19.52 18.81
C VAL A 684 3.13 19.11 20.10
#